data_AF-A0AA37TL74-F1
#
_entry.id   AF-A0AA37TL74-F1
#
_cell.length_a   1.000
_cell.length_b   1.000
_cell.length_c   1.000
_cell.angle_alpha   90.00
_cell.angle_beta   90.00
_cell.angle_gamma   90.00
#
_symmetry.space_group_name_H-M   'P 1'
#
loop_
_entity.id
_entity.type
_entity.pdbx_description
1 polymer ?
#
loop_
_entity_poly.entity_id
_entity_poly.type
_entity_poly.pdbx_seq_one_letter_code
_entity_poly.pdbx_strand_id
1 'polypeptide(L)'
;MKYTLFIDESGDFESNRGQWLISGFLCNADYETSSKALDRACNSLPSTLGVKSIRDFHLTEFRKDFGHKEALNKAQTFIETLTKVPFDYHFLSTINESKVKITNREKTYRVMLFDLLSLFESALPEGQVIEQLDIVVATRTIDGVRQTKVSDIEDDVIRKLPQALEVDLATKGLVDIIGSKIKIHLDYANNLWGLVAADFLANINYHNKRQFEAQILNDLTRKGLFTGFKTFSRYQERRAFVAERDQDYALASVRWLLMLETEGTDAAISGLNRTLTALFTKLGVAGARTAFEAVLDRLWRLCKPGWEYERFIKLLSTLKDAVDEVSSSEVNNLEVFAYRTNVFLLKIINHIGNTQLALQLLEEQKILVDRVIYNPDNLSLIMDGLLVESEVFYNDLDFDQAFVRAKKSYELAENYSSLSAIILESEENCDSSNSIIFLKAKMNYLRHAIRKEEGAESLSNLLSALLELYPFLPASDFSRFRILKAQLLLKMQSYDEAISVTLALFDEPNHAYNNFDKLAYLKAVNGSLITGAPVAEQVKSIVEGFANEHEQKAVHPIELLYRELAIFYYLNDNLKLANKFIRKSANAISANNAKISDYLHEENSFLQDLIKGKLDYKKGYLSSFPLALNKRSDKRELIQILASYSPL
;
A
#
# COMPACT_ATOMS: atom_id res chain seq x y z
N MET A 1 10.94 -8.56 -33.37
CA MET A 1 12.38 -8.35 -33.61
C MET A 1 13.20 -9.58 -33.24
N LYS A 2 14.35 -9.80 -33.90
CA LYS A 2 15.24 -10.93 -33.60
C LYS A 2 16.44 -10.46 -32.80
N TYR A 3 16.82 -11.19 -31.76
CA TYR A 3 17.95 -10.85 -30.90
C TYR A 3 18.99 -11.95 -30.87
N THR A 4 20.24 -11.54 -30.66
CA THR A 4 21.35 -12.45 -30.34
C THR A 4 21.97 -12.02 -29.03
N LEU A 5 22.07 -12.94 -28.08
CA LEU A 5 22.72 -12.72 -26.79
C LEU A 5 23.99 -13.56 -26.70
N PHE A 6 25.15 -12.91 -26.76
CA PHE A 6 26.45 -13.52 -26.56
C PHE A 6 26.81 -13.53 -25.09
N ILE A 7 27.25 -14.66 -24.54
CA ILE A 7 27.43 -14.85 -23.09
C ILE A 7 28.79 -15.44 -22.80
N ASP A 8 29.50 -14.80 -21.88
CA ASP A 8 30.74 -15.32 -21.31
C ASP A 8 30.79 -15.06 -19.80
N GLU A 9 31.73 -15.72 -19.13
CA GLU A 9 31.88 -15.68 -17.69
C GLU A 9 33.27 -15.20 -17.26
N SER A 10 33.37 -14.70 -16.02
CA SER A 10 34.65 -14.33 -15.42
C SER A 10 34.61 -14.51 -13.90
N GLY A 11 35.80 -14.66 -13.32
CA GLY A 11 36.01 -14.69 -11.88
C GLY A 11 36.65 -15.97 -11.35
N ASP A 12 36.70 -16.07 -10.03
CA ASP A 12 37.39 -17.16 -9.33
C ASP A 12 36.44 -18.31 -9.00
N PHE A 13 36.39 -19.28 -9.91
CA PHE A 13 35.58 -20.51 -9.84
C PHE A 13 36.08 -21.55 -8.83
N GLU A 14 37.26 -21.35 -8.25
CA GLU A 14 37.93 -22.36 -7.46
C GLU A 14 37.94 -22.01 -5.97
N SER A 15 38.30 -20.78 -5.63
CA SER A 15 38.48 -20.37 -4.25
C SER A 15 37.17 -19.93 -3.58
N ASN A 16 37.21 -19.82 -2.25
CA ASN A 16 36.11 -19.28 -1.46
C ASN A 16 36.18 -17.75 -1.32
N ARG A 17 37.20 -17.07 -1.87
CA ARG A 17 37.36 -15.61 -1.87
C ARG A 17 37.14 -15.05 -3.29
N GLY A 18 36.48 -13.90 -3.47
CA GLY A 18 36.19 -13.31 -4.79
C GLY A 18 34.72 -13.35 -5.21
N GLN A 19 34.40 -13.19 -6.51
CA GLN A 19 33.04 -13.15 -7.08
C GLN A 19 32.94 -14.06 -8.31
N TRP A 20 31.74 -14.55 -8.64
CA TRP A 20 31.44 -15.16 -9.94
C TRP A 20 30.56 -14.22 -10.75
N LEU A 21 30.82 -14.16 -12.05
CA LEU A 21 30.17 -13.21 -12.93
C LEU A 21 29.87 -13.83 -14.28
N ILE A 22 28.66 -13.61 -14.77
CA ILE A 22 28.29 -13.87 -16.17
C ILE A 22 27.96 -12.53 -16.81
N SER A 23 28.48 -12.29 -18.01
CA SER A 23 28.19 -11.11 -18.82
C SER A 23 27.52 -11.50 -20.13
N GLY A 24 26.64 -10.62 -20.60
CA GLY A 24 25.94 -10.72 -21.86
C GLY A 24 26.21 -9.51 -22.76
N PHE A 25 26.35 -9.74 -24.06
CA PHE A 25 26.29 -8.73 -25.11
C PHE A 25 25.07 -9.01 -25.99
N LEU A 26 24.04 -8.19 -25.82
CA LEU A 26 22.75 -8.30 -26.48
C LEU A 26 22.72 -7.44 -27.74
N CYS A 27 22.36 -8.03 -28.88
CA CYS A 27 22.25 -7.36 -30.18
C CYS A 27 20.82 -7.46 -30.70
N ASN A 28 20.27 -6.36 -31.25
CA ASN A 28 19.00 -6.37 -31.97
C ASN A 28 19.17 -6.84 -33.43
N ALA A 29 19.70 -8.06 -33.60
CA ALA A 29 19.83 -8.75 -34.87
C ALA A 29 19.92 -10.27 -34.62
N ASP A 30 19.58 -11.09 -35.63
CA ASP A 30 19.81 -12.54 -35.56
C ASP A 30 21.30 -12.91 -35.64
N TYR A 31 21.60 -14.17 -35.31
CA TYR A 31 22.97 -14.66 -35.17
C TYR A 31 23.84 -14.37 -36.41
N GLU A 32 23.34 -14.69 -37.60
CA GLU A 32 24.12 -14.49 -38.82
C GLU A 32 24.36 -13.01 -39.13
N THR A 33 23.34 -12.18 -38.94
CA THR A 33 23.42 -10.74 -39.22
C THR A 33 24.36 -10.06 -38.25
N SER A 34 24.22 -10.36 -36.94
CA SER A 34 25.08 -9.81 -35.89
C SER A 34 26.54 -10.24 -36.07
N SER A 35 26.81 -11.53 -36.30
CA SER A 35 28.17 -12.03 -36.52
C SER A 35 28.83 -11.37 -37.75
N LYS A 36 28.15 -11.32 -38.90
CA LYS A 36 28.71 -10.69 -40.12
C LYS A 36 29.01 -9.21 -39.93
N ALA A 37 28.13 -8.49 -39.22
CA ALA A 37 28.31 -7.07 -38.97
C ALA A 37 29.44 -6.80 -37.97
N LEU A 38 29.56 -7.60 -36.91
CA LEU A 38 30.67 -7.53 -35.97
C LEU A 38 32.01 -7.86 -36.65
N ASP A 39 32.06 -8.90 -37.48
CA ASP A 39 33.25 -9.23 -38.27
C ASP A 39 33.68 -8.04 -39.15
N ARG A 40 32.74 -7.40 -39.85
CA ARG A 40 33.05 -6.22 -40.68
C ARG A 40 33.58 -5.05 -39.85
N ALA A 41 32.98 -4.78 -38.70
CA ALA A 41 33.37 -3.67 -37.83
C ALA A 41 34.73 -3.90 -37.16
N CYS A 42 35.01 -5.15 -36.76
CA CYS A 42 36.15 -5.50 -35.90
C CYS A 42 37.31 -6.17 -36.64
N ASN A 43 37.17 -6.58 -37.92
CA ASN A 43 38.20 -7.34 -38.64
C ASN A 43 39.58 -6.66 -38.71
N SER A 44 39.65 -5.33 -38.70
CA SER A 44 40.93 -4.61 -38.70
C SER A 44 41.56 -4.47 -37.31
N LEU A 45 40.79 -4.69 -36.23
CA LEU A 45 41.25 -4.47 -34.86
C LEU A 45 42.51 -5.27 -34.48
N PRO A 46 42.69 -6.54 -34.89
CA PRO A 46 43.93 -7.24 -34.57
C PRO A 46 45.17 -6.49 -35.05
N SER A 47 45.14 -6.02 -36.30
CA SER A 47 46.23 -5.22 -36.87
C SER A 47 46.38 -3.86 -36.20
N THR A 48 45.27 -3.19 -35.86
CA THR A 48 45.28 -1.87 -35.21
C THR A 48 45.84 -1.93 -33.78
N LEU A 49 45.56 -3.02 -33.06
CA LEU A 49 45.94 -3.17 -31.66
C LEU A 49 47.26 -3.93 -31.46
N GLY A 50 47.88 -4.41 -32.54
CA GLY A 50 49.17 -5.10 -32.51
C GLY A 50 49.09 -6.56 -32.08
N VAL A 51 47.97 -7.24 -32.36
CA VAL A 51 47.73 -8.66 -32.01
C VAL A 51 47.48 -9.49 -33.28
N LYS A 52 47.75 -10.80 -33.24
CA LYS A 52 47.85 -11.60 -34.49
C LYS A 52 46.49 -11.95 -35.06
N SER A 53 45.51 -12.23 -34.20
CA SER A 53 44.17 -12.63 -34.64
C SER A 53 43.12 -12.41 -33.54
N ILE A 54 41.83 -12.62 -33.88
CA ILE A 54 40.74 -12.66 -32.91
C ILE A 54 40.99 -13.64 -31.76
N ARG A 55 41.73 -14.74 -32.01
CA ARG A 55 42.04 -15.75 -30.97
C ARG A 55 42.87 -15.18 -29.82
N ASP A 56 43.56 -14.07 -30.05
CA ASP A 56 44.36 -13.41 -29.02
C ASP A 56 43.54 -12.39 -28.22
N PHE A 57 42.28 -12.12 -28.60
CA PHE A 57 41.39 -11.17 -27.90
C PHE A 57 40.75 -11.80 -26.66
N HIS A 58 41.57 -11.97 -25.62
CA HIS A 58 41.12 -12.25 -24.27
C HIS A 58 41.68 -11.19 -23.33
N LEU A 59 40.82 -10.53 -22.55
CA LEU A 59 41.28 -9.40 -21.74
C LEU A 59 42.27 -9.83 -20.65
N THR A 60 42.14 -11.07 -20.16
CA THR A 60 43.11 -11.66 -19.22
C THR A 60 44.50 -11.81 -19.84
N GLU A 61 44.60 -12.28 -21.10
CA GLU A 61 45.89 -12.40 -21.80
C GLU A 61 46.44 -11.01 -22.16
N PHE A 62 45.60 -10.06 -22.56
CA PHE A 62 46.04 -8.68 -22.79
C PHE A 62 46.68 -8.05 -21.54
N ARG A 63 46.12 -8.30 -20.36
CA ARG A 63 46.68 -7.81 -19.09
C ARG A 63 48.04 -8.42 -18.80
N LYS A 64 48.26 -9.67 -19.18
CA LYS A 64 49.52 -10.40 -19.00
C LYS A 64 50.59 -9.94 -19.99
N ASP A 65 50.22 -9.74 -21.24
CA ASP A 65 51.17 -9.45 -22.33
C ASP A 65 51.51 -7.95 -22.45
N PHE A 66 50.54 -7.06 -22.22
CA PHE A 66 50.70 -5.60 -22.40
C PHE A 66 50.65 -4.81 -21.10
N GLY A 67 50.30 -5.45 -19.99
CA GLY A 67 50.08 -4.80 -18.71
C GLY A 67 48.68 -4.19 -18.57
N HIS A 68 48.29 -3.94 -17.32
CA HIS A 68 46.91 -3.64 -16.94
C HIS A 68 46.30 -2.41 -17.63
N LYS A 69 47.02 -1.27 -17.61
CA LYS A 69 46.53 -0.01 -18.17
C LYS A 69 46.35 -0.09 -19.68
N GLU A 70 47.33 -0.68 -20.37
CA GLU A 70 47.30 -0.81 -21.82
C GLU A 70 46.22 -1.81 -22.28
N ALA A 71 46.00 -2.90 -21.53
CA ALA A 71 44.90 -3.82 -21.77
C ALA A 71 43.52 -3.12 -21.70
N LEU A 72 43.32 -2.23 -20.74
CA LEU A 72 42.07 -1.46 -20.61
C LEU A 72 41.90 -0.42 -21.72
N ASN A 73 42.97 0.24 -22.16
CA ASN A 73 42.92 1.13 -23.34
C ASN A 73 42.50 0.37 -24.61
N LYS A 74 43.06 -0.84 -24.80
CA LYS A 74 42.68 -1.73 -25.92
C LYS A 74 41.23 -2.19 -25.81
N ALA A 75 40.75 -2.52 -24.61
CA ALA A 75 39.35 -2.85 -24.36
C ALA A 75 38.41 -1.68 -24.65
N GLN A 76 38.78 -0.46 -24.26
CA GLN A 76 38.01 0.74 -24.57
C GLN A 76 37.96 1.00 -26.08
N THR A 77 39.08 0.84 -26.79
CA THR A 77 39.14 0.95 -28.26
C THR A 77 38.21 -0.07 -28.94
N PHE A 78 38.14 -1.29 -28.40
CA PHE A 78 37.19 -2.30 -28.84
C PHE A 78 35.73 -1.87 -28.61
N ILE A 79 35.38 -1.43 -27.39
CA ILE A 79 34.02 -0.96 -27.04
C ILE A 79 33.62 0.24 -27.92
N GLU A 80 34.53 1.17 -28.19
CA GLU A 80 34.29 2.30 -29.10
C GLU A 80 34.04 1.84 -30.54
N THR A 81 34.70 0.76 -30.98
CA THR A 81 34.49 0.19 -32.32
C THR A 81 33.09 -0.41 -32.48
N LEU A 82 32.48 -0.90 -31.39
CA LEU A 82 31.10 -1.41 -31.42
C LEU A 82 30.08 -0.34 -31.82
N THR A 83 30.37 0.95 -31.66
CA THR A 83 29.49 2.04 -32.13
C THR A 83 29.30 2.06 -33.65
N LYS A 84 30.12 1.32 -34.41
CA LYS A 84 30.06 1.25 -35.88
C LYS A 84 29.13 0.14 -36.40
N VAL A 85 28.57 -0.69 -35.52
CA VAL A 85 27.66 -1.76 -35.94
C VAL A 85 26.29 -1.19 -36.34
N PRO A 86 25.59 -1.78 -37.32
CA PRO A 86 24.35 -1.23 -37.86
C PRO A 86 23.11 -1.64 -37.04
N PHE A 87 23.28 -1.93 -35.74
CA PHE A 87 22.21 -2.37 -34.86
C PHE A 87 22.41 -1.83 -33.44
N ASP A 88 21.32 -1.77 -32.68
CA ASP A 88 21.38 -1.43 -31.26
C ASP A 88 21.95 -2.61 -30.47
N TYR A 89 22.78 -2.30 -29.48
CA TYR A 89 23.36 -3.29 -28.57
C TYR A 89 23.28 -2.84 -27.12
N HIS A 90 23.32 -3.81 -26.21
CA HIS A 90 23.29 -3.58 -24.78
C HIS A 90 24.12 -4.60 -24.02
N PHE A 91 24.78 -4.17 -22.96
CA PHE A 91 25.57 -5.03 -22.09
C PHE A 91 24.79 -5.43 -20.83
N LEU A 92 24.87 -6.69 -20.46
CA LEU A 92 24.19 -7.27 -19.31
C LEU A 92 25.20 -7.96 -18.42
N SER A 93 24.96 -8.02 -17.12
CA SER A 93 25.76 -8.87 -16.24
C SER A 93 24.97 -9.37 -15.04
N THR A 94 25.31 -10.55 -14.55
CA THR A 94 24.82 -11.12 -13.31
C THR A 94 26.00 -11.47 -12.39
N ILE A 95 25.98 -10.99 -11.15
CA ILE A 95 27.06 -11.17 -10.18
C ILE A 95 26.58 -11.97 -8.98
N ASN A 96 27.26 -13.08 -8.68
CA ASN A 96 27.10 -13.82 -7.42
C ASN A 96 28.13 -13.31 -6.41
N GLU A 97 27.77 -12.27 -5.67
CA GLU A 97 28.63 -11.67 -4.63
C GLU A 97 28.78 -12.56 -3.39
N SER A 98 27.75 -13.35 -3.08
CA SER A 98 27.67 -14.19 -1.87
C SER A 98 28.38 -15.54 -2.02
N LYS A 99 28.80 -15.91 -3.23
CA LYS A 99 29.32 -17.25 -3.59
C LYS A 99 28.47 -18.38 -3.02
N VAL A 100 27.14 -18.25 -2.97
CA VAL A 100 26.27 -19.38 -2.64
C VAL A 100 26.46 -20.44 -3.73
N LYS A 101 27.29 -21.43 -3.42
CA LYS A 101 27.60 -22.54 -4.32
C LYS A 101 26.50 -23.57 -4.13
N ILE A 102 25.77 -23.88 -5.19
CA ILE A 102 25.16 -25.21 -5.27
C ILE A 102 26.34 -26.18 -5.29
N THR A 103 26.20 -27.35 -4.68
CA THR A 103 27.27 -28.37 -4.50
C THR A 103 28.05 -28.68 -5.79
N ASN A 104 27.52 -28.33 -6.97
CA ASN A 104 28.14 -28.42 -8.28
C ASN A 104 28.36 -27.02 -8.91
N ARG A 105 29.60 -26.74 -9.36
CA ARG A 105 30.01 -25.48 -10.01
C ARG A 105 29.22 -25.20 -11.28
N GLU A 106 29.02 -26.23 -12.11
CA GLU A 106 28.33 -26.13 -13.38
C GLU A 106 26.83 -25.88 -13.19
N LYS A 107 26.24 -26.46 -12.13
CA LYS A 107 24.85 -26.16 -11.75
C LYS A 107 24.68 -24.72 -11.28
N THR A 108 25.68 -24.17 -10.59
CA THR A 108 25.69 -22.76 -10.16
C THR A 108 25.83 -21.83 -11.38
N TYR A 109 26.69 -22.16 -12.34
CA TYR A 109 26.79 -21.46 -13.62
C TYR A 109 25.45 -21.42 -14.38
N ARG A 110 24.78 -22.58 -14.52
CA ARG A 110 23.46 -22.64 -15.18
C ARG A 110 22.38 -21.83 -14.48
N VAL A 111 22.41 -21.72 -13.14
CA VAL A 111 21.50 -20.83 -12.39
C VAL A 111 21.82 -19.36 -12.64
N MET A 112 23.09 -18.98 -12.72
CA MET A 112 23.48 -17.61 -13.08
C MET A 112 23.07 -17.25 -14.51
N LEU A 113 23.18 -18.22 -15.43
CA LEU A 113 22.72 -18.09 -16.81
C LEU A 113 21.20 -17.93 -16.87
N PHE A 114 20.47 -18.72 -16.08
CA PHE A 114 19.04 -18.57 -15.88
C PHE A 114 18.66 -17.19 -15.35
N ASP A 115 19.35 -16.68 -14.33
CA ASP A 115 19.10 -15.35 -13.78
C ASP A 115 19.31 -14.27 -14.87
N LEU A 116 20.37 -14.37 -15.67
CA LEU A 116 20.65 -13.43 -16.77
C LEU A 116 19.51 -13.46 -17.81
N LEU A 117 19.07 -14.66 -18.20
CA LEU A 117 17.99 -14.84 -19.17
C LEU A 117 16.60 -14.48 -18.62
N SER A 118 16.39 -14.58 -17.32
CA SER A 118 15.14 -14.13 -16.68
C SER A 118 15.04 -12.61 -16.61
N LEU A 119 16.18 -11.91 -16.69
CA LEU A 119 16.28 -10.46 -16.50
C LEU A 119 16.66 -9.71 -17.77
N PHE A 120 17.08 -10.37 -18.85
CA PHE A 120 17.52 -9.65 -20.05
C PHE A 120 16.39 -8.84 -20.71
N GLU A 121 15.12 -9.26 -20.57
CA GLU A 121 13.97 -8.45 -21.02
C GLU A 121 13.92 -7.07 -20.35
N SER A 122 14.55 -6.96 -19.18
CA SER A 122 14.75 -5.71 -18.46
C SER A 122 15.71 -4.73 -19.12
N ALA A 123 16.38 -5.12 -20.19
CA ALA A 123 17.20 -4.22 -20.98
C ALA A 123 16.59 -3.91 -22.35
N LEU A 124 15.42 -4.48 -22.67
CA LEU A 124 14.77 -4.21 -23.94
C LEU A 124 13.95 -2.91 -23.87
N PRO A 125 13.99 -2.06 -24.90
CA PRO A 125 13.07 -0.93 -25.07
C PRO A 125 11.58 -1.32 -24.93
N GLU A 126 10.74 -0.35 -24.62
CA GLU A 126 9.30 -0.52 -24.50
C GLU A 126 8.65 -0.80 -25.88
N GLY A 127 7.63 -1.65 -25.94
CA GLY A 127 6.92 -2.02 -27.18
C GLY A 127 7.66 -2.97 -28.13
N GLN A 128 8.91 -3.38 -27.83
CA GLN A 128 9.62 -4.38 -28.62
C GLN A 128 9.21 -5.80 -28.24
N VAL A 129 8.73 -6.55 -29.23
CA VAL A 129 8.39 -7.98 -29.11
C VAL A 129 9.52 -8.82 -29.67
N ILE A 130 9.98 -9.82 -28.92
CA ILE A 130 10.98 -10.77 -29.39
C ILE A 130 10.29 -11.84 -30.27
N GLU A 131 10.72 -11.95 -31.51
CA GLU A 131 10.25 -12.96 -32.48
C GLU A 131 11.15 -14.20 -32.50
N GLN A 132 12.44 -14.02 -32.21
CA GLN A 132 13.45 -15.08 -32.15
C GLN A 132 14.58 -14.62 -31.22
N LEU A 133 15.14 -15.55 -30.44
CA LEU A 133 16.30 -15.32 -29.59
C LEU A 133 17.39 -16.36 -29.89
N ASP A 134 18.54 -15.91 -30.36
CA ASP A 134 19.73 -16.73 -30.53
C ASP A 134 20.65 -16.53 -29.30
N ILE A 135 20.89 -17.58 -28.53
CA ILE A 135 21.74 -17.58 -27.34
C ILE A 135 23.08 -18.20 -27.73
N VAL A 136 24.16 -17.42 -27.66
CA VAL A 136 25.51 -17.85 -27.99
C VAL A 136 26.34 -17.89 -26.71
N VAL A 137 26.71 -19.08 -26.26
CA VAL A 137 27.40 -19.27 -24.98
C VAL A 137 28.83 -19.74 -25.20
N ALA A 138 29.79 -19.07 -24.56
CA ALA A 138 31.18 -19.48 -24.55
C ALA A 138 31.34 -20.87 -23.90
N THR A 139 31.98 -21.81 -24.61
CA THR A 139 32.18 -23.16 -24.09
C THR A 139 33.32 -23.22 -23.09
N ARG A 140 33.07 -23.83 -21.93
CA ARG A 140 34.11 -24.21 -20.97
C ARG A 140 34.66 -25.59 -21.31
N THR A 141 35.98 -25.66 -21.45
CA THR A 141 36.71 -26.93 -21.61
C THR A 141 37.70 -27.06 -20.46
N ILE A 142 37.58 -28.12 -19.65
CA ILE A 142 38.53 -28.46 -18.58
C ILE A 142 39.12 -29.82 -18.93
N ASP A 143 40.45 -29.93 -18.95
CA ASP A 143 41.19 -31.15 -19.33
C ASP A 143 40.74 -31.75 -20.68
N GLY A 144 40.42 -30.89 -21.65
CA GLY A 144 39.95 -31.31 -22.98
C GLY A 144 38.49 -31.76 -23.03
N VAL A 145 37.76 -31.73 -21.91
CA VAL A 145 36.35 -32.12 -21.83
C VAL A 145 35.45 -30.89 -21.71
N ARG A 146 34.46 -30.78 -22.60
CA ARG A 146 33.43 -29.73 -22.56
C ARG A 146 32.53 -29.93 -21.34
N GLN A 147 32.38 -28.88 -20.53
CA GLN A 147 31.67 -28.94 -19.25
C GLN A 147 30.15 -28.72 -19.39
N THR A 148 29.74 -27.87 -20.33
CA THR A 148 28.32 -27.56 -20.62
C THR A 148 27.96 -28.06 -22.02
N LYS A 149 26.90 -28.86 -22.13
CA LYS A 149 26.30 -29.24 -23.42
C LYS A 149 25.08 -28.37 -23.71
N VAL A 150 24.69 -28.32 -24.98
CA VAL A 150 23.45 -27.64 -25.41
C VAL A 150 22.25 -28.17 -24.63
N SER A 151 22.14 -29.49 -24.51
CA SER A 151 21.06 -30.16 -23.75
C SER A 151 20.99 -29.71 -22.28
N ASP A 152 22.13 -29.41 -21.65
CA ASP A 152 22.14 -28.94 -20.26
C ASP A 152 21.53 -27.54 -20.14
N ILE A 153 21.78 -26.67 -21.13
CA ILE A 153 21.17 -25.34 -21.17
C ILE A 153 19.67 -25.44 -21.50
N GLU A 154 19.29 -26.31 -22.45
CA GLU A 154 17.88 -26.54 -22.77
C GLU A 154 17.09 -27.04 -21.56
N ASP A 155 17.58 -28.06 -20.87
CA ASP A 155 16.88 -28.74 -19.78
C ASP A 155 16.89 -27.94 -18.48
N ASP A 156 18.05 -27.40 -18.08
CA ASP A 156 18.19 -26.75 -16.78
C ASP A 156 17.85 -25.27 -16.78
N VAL A 157 17.91 -24.61 -17.95
CA VAL A 157 17.70 -23.17 -18.08
C VAL A 157 16.44 -22.90 -18.88
N ILE A 158 16.40 -23.26 -20.17
CA ILE A 158 15.30 -22.86 -21.06
C ILE A 158 13.95 -23.42 -20.64
N ARG A 159 13.86 -24.72 -20.31
CA ARG A 159 12.61 -25.33 -19.85
C ARG A 159 12.07 -24.77 -18.54
N LYS A 160 12.93 -24.14 -17.72
CA LYS A 160 12.53 -23.54 -16.44
C LYS A 160 12.17 -22.07 -16.55
N LEU A 161 12.54 -21.39 -17.65
CA LEU A 161 12.22 -19.97 -17.88
C LEU A 161 10.71 -19.66 -17.72
N PRO A 162 9.76 -20.46 -18.25
CA PRO A 162 8.33 -20.18 -18.09
C PRO A 162 7.86 -20.06 -16.64
N GLN A 163 8.50 -20.79 -15.71
CA GLN A 163 8.13 -20.78 -14.30
C GLN A 163 8.65 -19.53 -13.57
N ALA A 164 9.63 -18.82 -14.13
CA ALA A 164 10.21 -17.62 -13.54
C ALA A 164 9.79 -16.33 -14.23
N LEU A 165 9.21 -16.41 -15.42
CA LEU A 165 8.63 -15.27 -16.13
C LEU A 165 7.19 -15.07 -15.63
N GLU A 166 6.90 -13.94 -15.00
CA GLU A 166 5.51 -13.58 -14.63
C GLU A 166 4.66 -13.32 -15.89
N VAL A 167 3.34 -13.43 -15.76
CA VAL A 167 2.37 -13.09 -16.83
C VAL A 167 2.55 -11.65 -17.34
N ASP A 168 3.01 -10.72 -16.48
CA ASP A 168 3.31 -9.34 -16.87
C ASP A 168 4.70 -9.19 -17.55
N LEU A 169 5.66 -10.08 -17.25
CA LEU A 169 6.97 -10.17 -17.93
C LEU A 169 6.87 -10.90 -19.28
N ALA A 170 5.93 -11.84 -19.39
CA ALA A 170 5.58 -12.56 -20.61
C ALA A 170 5.11 -11.66 -21.77
N THR A 171 4.81 -10.39 -21.49
CA THR A 171 4.27 -9.42 -22.45
C THR A 171 5.25 -9.00 -23.55
N LYS A 172 6.57 -9.18 -23.38
CA LYS A 172 7.57 -8.89 -24.44
C LYS A 172 7.86 -10.08 -25.37
N GLY A 173 7.08 -11.15 -25.26
CA GLY A 173 7.08 -12.27 -26.20
C GLY A 173 7.98 -13.44 -25.83
N LEU A 174 8.68 -13.45 -24.67
CA LEU A 174 9.49 -14.63 -24.31
C LEU A 174 8.64 -15.88 -24.18
N VAL A 175 7.48 -15.77 -23.52
CA VAL A 175 6.58 -16.90 -23.32
C VAL A 175 6.09 -17.45 -24.66
N ASP A 176 5.90 -16.59 -25.66
CA ASP A 176 5.46 -16.97 -27.01
C ASP A 176 6.57 -17.59 -27.87
N ILE A 177 7.86 -17.38 -27.54
CA ILE A 177 9.01 -17.93 -28.27
C ILE A 177 9.68 -19.12 -27.57
N ILE A 178 9.36 -19.40 -26.30
CA ILE A 178 9.93 -20.55 -25.57
C ILE A 178 9.58 -21.86 -26.31
N GLY A 179 10.62 -22.64 -26.61
CA GLY A 179 10.53 -23.83 -27.45
C GLY A 179 11.20 -23.59 -28.80
N SER A 180 10.42 -23.51 -29.88
CA SER A 180 10.94 -23.59 -31.26
C SER A 180 11.69 -22.36 -31.80
N LYS A 181 11.64 -21.23 -31.08
CA LYS A 181 12.18 -19.93 -31.54
C LYS A 181 13.38 -19.44 -30.71
N ILE A 182 13.84 -20.25 -29.75
CA ILE A 182 15.13 -20.05 -29.06
C ILE A 182 16.15 -21.00 -29.70
N LYS A 183 17.26 -20.47 -30.20
CA LYS A 183 18.37 -21.27 -30.73
C LYS A 183 19.58 -21.13 -29.84
N ILE A 184 20.25 -22.24 -29.55
CA ILE A 184 21.43 -22.26 -28.68
C ILE A 184 22.66 -22.61 -29.51
N HIS A 185 23.67 -21.76 -29.43
CA HIS A 185 24.96 -21.90 -30.09
C HIS A 185 26.06 -21.99 -29.03
N LEU A 186 27.01 -22.89 -29.24
CA LEU A 186 28.16 -23.08 -28.37
C LEU A 186 29.43 -22.86 -29.18
N ASP A 187 30.27 -21.91 -28.78
CA ASP A 187 31.55 -21.61 -29.43
C ASP A 187 32.61 -21.20 -28.41
N TYR A 188 33.88 -21.12 -28.80
CA TYR A 188 34.95 -20.60 -27.93
C TYR A 188 34.85 -19.07 -27.82
N ALA A 189 35.18 -18.53 -26.65
CA ALA A 189 35.05 -17.11 -26.33
C ALA A 189 35.77 -16.17 -27.31
N ASN A 190 36.87 -16.62 -27.90
CA ASN A 190 37.71 -15.86 -28.85
C ASN A 190 37.48 -16.23 -30.32
N ASN A 191 36.41 -16.96 -30.66
CA ASN A 191 36.04 -17.27 -32.04
C ASN A 191 35.05 -16.28 -32.65
N LEU A 192 34.29 -15.56 -31.83
CA LEU A 192 33.26 -14.62 -32.27
C LEU A 192 33.44 -13.29 -31.55
N TRP A 193 33.40 -12.19 -32.28
CA TRP A 193 33.53 -10.84 -31.71
C TRP A 193 32.46 -10.52 -30.65
N GLY A 194 31.26 -11.09 -30.77
CA GLY A 194 30.22 -10.95 -29.76
C GLY A 194 30.59 -11.63 -28.43
N LEU A 195 31.27 -12.79 -28.47
CA LEU A 195 31.79 -13.46 -27.28
C LEU A 195 33.00 -12.71 -26.69
N VAL A 196 33.87 -12.15 -27.53
CA VAL A 196 34.94 -11.23 -27.08
C VAL A 196 34.36 -10.02 -26.33
N ALA A 197 33.24 -9.47 -26.80
CA ALA A 197 32.56 -8.37 -26.11
C ALA A 197 32.03 -8.79 -24.73
N ALA A 198 31.47 -9.99 -24.63
CA ALA A 198 31.02 -10.56 -23.37
C ALA A 198 32.20 -10.86 -22.41
N ASP A 199 33.32 -11.42 -22.88
CA ASP A 199 34.57 -11.65 -22.12
C ASP A 199 35.11 -10.34 -21.55
N PHE A 200 35.24 -9.31 -22.40
CA PHE A 200 35.80 -8.02 -22.01
C PHE A 200 34.93 -7.38 -20.92
N LEU A 201 33.61 -7.39 -21.08
CA LEU A 201 32.69 -6.90 -20.05
C LEU A 201 32.81 -7.73 -18.77
N ALA A 202 32.86 -9.07 -18.87
CA ALA A 202 32.96 -9.95 -17.71
C ALA A 202 34.22 -9.65 -16.89
N ASN A 203 35.35 -9.47 -17.56
CA ASN A 203 36.62 -9.17 -16.93
C ASN A 203 36.67 -7.76 -16.34
N ILE A 204 36.16 -6.74 -17.06
CA ILE A 204 36.03 -5.37 -16.54
C ILE A 204 35.16 -5.36 -15.28
N ASN A 205 34.00 -6.02 -15.33
CA ASN A 205 33.06 -6.04 -14.22
C ASN A 205 33.58 -6.85 -13.02
N TYR A 206 34.31 -7.93 -13.25
CA TYR A 206 34.99 -8.67 -12.17
C TYR A 206 36.01 -7.80 -11.39
N HIS A 207 36.57 -6.79 -12.04
CA HIS A 207 37.52 -5.86 -11.45
C HIS A 207 36.93 -4.47 -11.15
N ASN A 208 35.60 -4.35 -11.06
CA ASN A 208 34.87 -3.09 -10.86
C ASN A 208 35.27 -2.28 -9.61
N LYS A 209 35.98 -2.86 -8.64
CA LYS A 209 36.51 -2.15 -7.47
C LYS A 209 37.71 -1.25 -7.80
N ARG A 210 38.30 -1.39 -8.98
CA ARG A 210 39.39 -0.53 -9.46
C ARG A 210 38.80 0.67 -10.19
N GLN A 211 39.43 1.83 -10.01
CA GLN A 211 38.90 3.12 -10.47
C GLN A 211 38.64 3.16 -11.98
N PHE A 212 39.53 2.58 -12.80
CA PHE A 212 39.42 2.65 -14.26
C PHE A 212 38.28 1.77 -14.79
N GLU A 213 38.15 0.54 -14.30
CA GLU A 213 37.04 -0.34 -14.63
C GLU A 213 35.69 0.22 -14.15
N ALA A 214 35.63 0.76 -12.93
CA ALA A 214 34.44 1.43 -12.41
C ALA A 214 34.02 2.59 -13.34
N GLN A 215 34.98 3.37 -13.84
CA GLN A 215 34.71 4.47 -14.75
C GLN A 215 34.11 3.98 -16.07
N ILE A 216 34.67 2.93 -16.68
CA ILE A 216 34.13 2.34 -17.92
C ILE A 216 32.68 1.88 -17.73
N LEU A 217 32.39 1.16 -16.64
CA LEU A 217 31.03 0.69 -16.35
C LEU A 217 30.05 1.84 -16.09
N ASN A 218 30.48 2.87 -15.36
CA ASN A 218 29.67 4.05 -15.10
C ASN A 218 29.37 4.83 -16.39
N ASP A 219 30.35 4.94 -17.29
CA ASP A 219 30.16 5.61 -18.58
C ASP A 219 29.20 4.82 -19.49
N LEU A 220 29.28 3.49 -19.50
CA LEU A 220 28.31 2.65 -20.20
C LEU A 220 26.91 2.77 -19.59
N THR A 221 26.80 2.79 -18.26
CA THR A 221 25.52 2.97 -17.55
C THR A 221 24.88 4.31 -17.88
N ARG A 222 25.66 5.41 -17.86
CA ARG A 222 25.19 6.76 -18.20
C ARG A 222 24.71 6.87 -19.65
N LYS A 223 25.34 6.13 -20.56
CA LYS A 223 24.91 6.03 -21.97
C LYS A 223 23.70 5.11 -22.17
N GLY A 224 23.21 4.45 -21.11
CA GLY A 224 22.11 3.49 -21.19
C GLY A 224 22.50 2.20 -21.92
N LEU A 225 23.78 1.83 -21.93
CA LEU A 225 24.32 0.66 -22.65
C LEU A 225 24.71 -0.50 -21.73
N PHE A 226 24.56 -0.38 -20.41
CA PHE A 226 24.92 -1.43 -19.44
C PHE A 226 23.89 -1.56 -18.33
N THR A 227 23.56 -2.80 -17.98
CA THR A 227 22.74 -3.16 -16.81
C THR A 227 23.40 -4.29 -16.02
N GLY A 228 23.59 -4.09 -14.72
CA GLY A 228 24.10 -5.09 -13.80
C GLY A 228 23.02 -5.62 -12.87
N PHE A 229 22.95 -6.95 -12.73
CA PHE A 229 22.06 -7.66 -11.83
C PHE A 229 22.87 -8.39 -10.76
N LYS A 230 22.28 -8.54 -9.58
CA LYS A 230 22.81 -9.45 -8.56
C LYS A 230 22.11 -10.80 -8.67
N THR A 231 22.88 -11.86 -8.93
CA THR A 231 22.43 -13.26 -8.86
C THR A 231 22.11 -13.61 -7.42
N PHE A 232 21.11 -14.48 -7.20
CA PHE A 232 20.57 -14.83 -5.88
C PHE A 232 19.85 -13.69 -5.15
N SER A 233 19.50 -12.61 -5.87
CA SER A 233 18.42 -11.72 -5.42
C SER A 233 17.15 -12.56 -5.30
N ARG A 234 16.47 -12.51 -4.14
CA ARG A 234 15.27 -13.31 -3.92
C ARG A 234 14.24 -12.96 -5.01
N TYR A 235 13.38 -13.91 -5.37
CA TYR A 235 12.33 -13.70 -6.38
C TYR A 235 11.56 -12.38 -6.16
N GLN A 236 11.31 -12.02 -4.91
CA GLN A 236 10.65 -10.77 -4.51
C GLN A 236 11.47 -9.52 -4.85
N GLU A 237 12.80 -9.54 -4.66
CA GLU A 237 13.70 -8.43 -5.02
C GLU A 237 13.68 -8.20 -6.54
N ARG A 238 13.77 -9.29 -7.32
CA ARG A 238 13.73 -9.22 -8.78
C ARG A 238 12.46 -8.53 -9.27
N ARG A 239 11.31 -8.88 -8.70
CA ARG A 239 10.04 -8.23 -9.03
C ARG A 239 10.05 -6.74 -8.69
N ALA A 240 10.63 -6.35 -7.57
CA ALA A 240 10.70 -4.94 -7.19
C ALA A 240 11.59 -4.14 -8.17
N PHE A 241 12.75 -4.68 -8.57
CA PHE A 241 13.62 -4.07 -9.59
C PHE A 241 12.97 -3.94 -10.97
N VAL A 242 12.19 -4.94 -11.39
CA VAL A 242 11.44 -4.87 -12.67
C VAL A 242 10.44 -3.72 -12.65
N ALA A 243 9.66 -3.60 -11.58
CA ALA A 243 8.70 -2.49 -11.45
C ALA A 243 9.41 -1.11 -11.44
N GLU A 244 10.58 -1.02 -10.79
CA GLU A 244 11.39 0.21 -10.76
C GLU A 244 11.90 0.59 -12.16
N ARG A 245 12.35 -0.41 -12.96
CA ARG A 245 12.75 -0.21 -14.36
C ARG A 245 11.59 0.30 -15.20
N ASP A 246 10.42 -0.32 -15.07
CA ASP A 246 9.20 0.06 -15.79
C ASP A 246 8.60 1.38 -15.31
N GLN A 247 9.28 2.07 -14.40
CA GLN A 247 8.89 3.35 -13.81
C GLN A 247 7.55 3.28 -13.05
N ASP A 248 7.03 2.08 -12.77
CA ASP A 248 5.97 1.85 -11.77
C ASP A 248 6.61 1.86 -10.38
N TYR A 249 7.11 3.04 -9.98
CA TYR A 249 7.72 3.25 -8.68
C TYR A 249 6.74 2.96 -7.53
N ALA A 250 5.44 3.12 -7.76
CA ALA A 250 4.44 2.74 -6.77
C ALA A 250 4.44 1.22 -6.51
N LEU A 251 4.55 0.39 -7.55
CA LEU A 251 4.54 -1.07 -7.42
C LEU A 251 5.85 -1.56 -6.82
N ALA A 252 6.95 -0.96 -7.24
CA ALA A 252 8.27 -1.22 -6.68
C ALA A 252 8.29 -0.91 -5.17
N SER A 253 7.78 0.26 -4.74
CA SER A 253 7.72 0.62 -3.31
C SER A 253 6.88 -0.36 -2.50
N VAL A 254 5.71 -0.77 -3.00
CA VAL A 254 4.86 -1.77 -2.34
C VAL A 254 5.59 -3.11 -2.22
N ARG A 255 6.29 -3.56 -3.27
CA ARG A 255 7.05 -4.81 -3.25
C ARG A 255 8.19 -4.76 -2.22
N TRP A 256 8.92 -3.65 -2.13
CA TRP A 256 9.96 -3.47 -1.11
C TRP A 256 9.40 -3.41 0.31
N LEU A 257 8.27 -2.73 0.54
CA LEU A 257 7.59 -2.69 1.83
C LEU A 257 7.16 -4.09 2.30
N LEU A 258 6.57 -4.89 1.41
CA LEU A 258 6.18 -6.27 1.73
C LEU A 258 7.39 -7.14 2.12
N MET A 259 8.54 -6.91 1.51
CA MET A 259 9.77 -7.61 1.88
C MET A 259 10.30 -7.19 3.26
N LEU A 260 10.25 -5.90 3.57
CA LEU A 260 10.61 -5.38 4.89
C LEU A 260 9.70 -5.95 5.98
N GLU A 261 8.42 -6.12 5.68
CA GLU A 261 7.45 -6.71 6.59
C GLU A 261 7.84 -8.14 7.02
N THR A 262 8.36 -8.94 6.08
CA THR A 262 8.65 -10.37 6.27
C THR A 262 10.07 -10.65 6.78
N GLU A 263 11.08 -9.94 6.30
CA GLU A 263 12.48 -10.32 6.47
C GLU A 263 13.42 -9.18 6.88
N GLY A 264 13.01 -7.91 6.70
CA GLY A 264 13.77 -6.74 7.17
C GLY A 264 15.22 -6.66 6.68
N THR A 265 15.47 -6.87 5.38
CA THR A 265 16.84 -6.90 4.83
C THR A 265 17.37 -5.51 4.46
N ASP A 266 18.68 -5.28 4.60
CA ASP A 266 19.34 -4.04 4.15
C ASP A 266 19.09 -3.74 2.67
N ALA A 267 18.98 -4.80 1.85
CA ALA A 267 18.65 -4.70 0.43
C ALA A 267 17.25 -4.11 0.21
N ALA A 268 16.26 -4.52 1.01
CA ALA A 268 14.91 -3.99 0.93
C ALA A 268 14.81 -2.54 1.46
N ILE A 269 15.57 -2.18 2.51
CA ILE A 269 15.65 -0.79 2.99
C ILE A 269 16.23 0.10 1.89
N SER A 270 17.40 -0.29 1.36
CA SER A 270 18.06 0.46 0.29
C SER A 270 17.20 0.52 -0.99
N GLY A 271 16.51 -0.56 -1.32
CA GLY A 271 15.59 -0.64 -2.45
C GLY A 271 14.39 0.29 -2.29
N LEU A 272 13.77 0.33 -1.12
CA LEU A 272 12.65 1.22 -0.82
C LEU A 272 13.09 2.68 -0.89
N ASN A 273 14.18 3.06 -0.21
CA ASN A 273 14.68 4.44 -0.20
C ASN A 273 15.02 4.91 -1.61
N ARG A 274 15.71 4.09 -2.42
CA ARG A 274 16.00 4.39 -3.82
C ARG A 274 14.73 4.58 -4.65
N THR A 275 13.74 3.70 -4.47
CA THR A 275 12.48 3.75 -5.22
C THR A 275 11.65 4.97 -4.85
N LEU A 276 11.57 5.32 -3.56
CA LEU A 276 10.87 6.52 -3.10
C LEU A 276 11.56 7.79 -3.60
N THR A 277 12.90 7.87 -3.54
CA THR A 277 13.63 9.00 -4.15
C THR A 277 13.29 9.11 -5.64
N ALA A 278 13.27 8.00 -6.38
CA ALA A 278 12.89 8.01 -7.79
C ALA A 278 11.43 8.44 -8.01
N LEU A 279 10.50 7.95 -7.18
CA LEU A 279 9.09 8.34 -7.20
C LEU A 279 8.92 9.84 -7.04
N PHE A 280 9.63 10.45 -6.09
CA PHE A 280 9.50 11.87 -5.78
C PHE A 280 10.25 12.79 -6.75
N THR A 281 11.34 12.33 -7.37
CA THR A 281 12.20 13.18 -8.23
C THR A 281 11.95 13.01 -9.72
N LYS A 282 11.54 11.82 -10.19
CA LYS A 282 11.49 11.51 -11.64
C LYS A 282 10.11 11.67 -12.28
N LEU A 283 9.03 11.67 -11.50
CA LEU A 283 7.66 11.73 -12.01
C LEU A 283 7.07 13.16 -12.07
N GLY A 284 7.84 14.18 -11.66
CA GLY A 284 7.33 15.54 -11.46
C GLY A 284 6.33 15.63 -10.30
N VAL A 285 5.85 16.85 -9.98
CA VAL A 285 5.04 17.09 -8.77
C VAL A 285 3.69 16.34 -8.80
N ALA A 286 2.94 16.44 -9.89
CA ALA A 286 1.64 15.78 -10.02
C ALA A 286 1.76 14.25 -10.15
N GLY A 287 2.79 13.77 -10.86
CA GLY A 287 3.06 12.34 -11.01
C GLY A 287 3.48 11.69 -9.69
N ALA A 288 4.33 12.35 -8.90
CA ALA A 288 4.74 11.88 -7.58
C ALA A 288 3.54 11.73 -6.63
N ARG A 289 2.64 12.72 -6.57
CA ARG A 289 1.40 12.64 -5.78
C ARG A 289 0.53 11.46 -6.19
N THR A 290 0.30 11.31 -7.49
CA THR A 290 -0.55 10.24 -8.04
C THR A 290 0.05 8.86 -7.76
N ALA A 291 1.35 8.69 -7.97
CA ALA A 291 2.05 7.44 -7.69
C ALA A 291 2.06 7.12 -6.18
N PHE A 292 2.20 8.14 -5.31
CA PHE A 292 2.15 7.94 -3.87
C PHE A 292 0.75 7.52 -3.39
N GLU A 293 -0.33 8.11 -3.91
CA GLU A 293 -1.69 7.63 -3.64
C GLU A 293 -1.88 6.18 -4.11
N ALA A 294 -1.28 5.79 -5.24
CA ALA A 294 -1.31 4.41 -5.71
C ALA A 294 -0.57 3.45 -4.76
N VAL A 295 0.50 3.88 -4.07
CA VAL A 295 1.13 3.10 -3.00
C VAL A 295 0.13 2.87 -1.87
N LEU A 296 -0.50 3.93 -1.36
CA LEU A 296 -1.45 3.85 -0.24
C LEU A 296 -2.67 2.98 -0.57
N ASP A 297 -3.25 3.13 -1.77
CA ASP A 297 -4.39 2.31 -2.23
C ASP A 297 -4.00 0.84 -2.41
N ARG A 298 -2.82 0.55 -2.96
CA ARG A 298 -2.34 -0.83 -3.08
C ARG A 298 -2.13 -1.48 -1.71
N LEU A 299 -1.54 -0.77 -0.75
CA LEU A 299 -1.41 -1.26 0.62
C LEU A 299 -2.77 -1.50 1.27
N TRP A 300 -3.73 -0.57 1.10
CA TRP A 300 -5.10 -0.72 1.59
C TRP A 300 -5.81 -1.95 1.02
N ARG A 301 -5.65 -2.23 -0.28
CA ARG A 301 -6.25 -3.41 -0.92
C ARG A 301 -5.59 -4.73 -0.49
N LEU A 302 -4.29 -4.70 -0.21
CA LEU A 302 -3.52 -5.88 0.22
C LEU A 302 -3.90 -6.31 1.65
N CYS A 303 -4.15 -5.35 2.53
CA CYS A 303 -4.61 -5.60 3.88
C CYS A 303 -6.13 -5.75 3.85
N LYS A 304 -6.66 -6.98 3.99
CA LYS A 304 -8.11 -7.23 3.96
C LYS A 304 -8.85 -6.27 4.92
N PRO A 305 -9.69 -5.35 4.39
CA PRO A 305 -10.41 -4.39 5.23
C PRO A 305 -11.23 -5.13 6.30
N GLY A 306 -11.05 -4.77 7.57
CA GLY A 306 -11.75 -5.37 8.71
C GLY A 306 -11.03 -6.51 9.45
N TRP A 307 -9.86 -6.98 8.98
CA TRP A 307 -9.18 -8.15 9.57
C TRP A 307 -7.68 -7.96 9.80
N GLU A 308 -6.98 -7.23 8.92
CA GLU A 308 -5.51 -7.11 8.95
C GLU A 308 -5.04 -5.69 9.32
N TYR A 309 -5.72 -5.01 10.25
CA TYR A 309 -5.39 -3.63 10.64
C TYR A 309 -3.99 -3.49 11.25
N GLU A 310 -3.57 -4.43 12.10
CA GLU A 310 -2.23 -4.40 12.72
C GLU A 310 -1.13 -4.50 11.67
N ARG A 311 -1.30 -5.41 10.72
CA ARG A 311 -0.41 -5.56 9.57
C ARG A 311 -0.35 -4.28 8.74
N PHE A 312 -1.51 -3.66 8.51
CA PHE A 312 -1.58 -2.44 7.75
C PHE A 312 -0.90 -1.25 8.46
N ILE A 313 -1.11 -1.12 9.77
CA ILE A 313 -0.42 -0.13 10.61
C ILE A 313 1.09 -0.33 10.50
N LYS A 314 1.59 -1.58 10.62
CA LYS A 314 3.02 -1.89 10.47
C LYS A 314 3.58 -1.41 9.12
N LEU A 315 2.91 -1.75 8.02
CA LEU A 315 3.33 -1.35 6.67
C LEU A 315 3.34 0.17 6.49
N LEU A 316 2.30 0.87 6.96
CA LEU A 316 2.23 2.32 6.87
C LEU A 316 3.26 3.03 7.77
N SER A 317 3.54 2.50 8.96
CA SER A 317 4.61 3.01 9.82
C SER A 317 5.97 2.84 9.16
N THR A 318 6.26 1.68 8.55
CA THR A 318 7.50 1.48 7.78
C THR A 318 7.59 2.43 6.58
N LEU A 319 6.47 2.69 5.88
CA LEU A 319 6.45 3.68 4.81
C LEU A 319 6.71 5.10 5.33
N LYS A 320 6.12 5.48 6.47
CA LYS A 320 6.36 6.77 7.11
C LYS A 320 7.84 6.96 7.43
N ASP A 321 8.45 5.99 8.09
CA ASP A 321 9.87 6.04 8.45
C ASP A 321 10.76 6.18 7.20
N ALA A 322 10.45 5.41 6.14
CA ALA A 322 11.18 5.50 4.88
C ALA A 322 11.01 6.86 4.17
N VAL A 323 9.81 7.47 4.24
CA VAL A 323 9.58 8.83 3.69
C VAL A 323 10.38 9.87 4.48
N ASP A 324 10.43 9.73 5.81
CA ASP A 324 11.20 10.63 6.69
C ASP A 324 12.72 10.49 6.47
N GLU A 325 13.20 9.31 6.06
CA GLU A 325 14.61 9.03 5.74
C GLU A 325 15.08 9.54 4.37
N VAL A 326 14.17 9.77 3.42
CA VAL A 326 14.56 10.28 2.09
C VAL A 326 15.14 11.70 2.26
N SER A 327 16.35 11.92 1.74
CA SER A 327 17.07 13.18 1.92
C SER A 327 16.27 14.39 1.39
N SER A 328 16.03 15.35 2.28
CA SER A 328 15.35 16.61 1.97
C SER A 328 16.11 17.50 0.98
N SER A 329 17.39 17.21 0.70
CA SER A 329 18.20 18.00 -0.23
C SER A 329 17.84 17.81 -1.70
N GLU A 330 17.23 16.68 -2.07
CA GLU A 330 16.92 16.34 -3.48
C GLU A 330 15.41 16.37 -3.79
N VAL A 331 14.56 16.43 -2.77
CA VAL A 331 13.10 16.34 -2.91
C VAL A 331 12.42 17.53 -2.23
N ASN A 332 11.72 18.34 -3.03
CA ASN A 332 10.89 19.42 -2.51
C ASN A 332 9.55 18.87 -1.99
N ASN A 333 9.07 19.42 -0.87
CA ASN A 333 7.76 19.13 -0.27
C ASN A 333 7.58 17.68 0.24
N LEU A 334 8.62 17.03 0.76
CA LEU A 334 8.48 15.70 1.39
C LEU A 334 7.41 15.66 2.48
N GLU A 335 7.23 16.79 3.17
CA GLU A 335 6.26 16.96 4.25
C GLU A 335 4.82 16.64 3.82
N VAL A 336 4.46 16.84 2.55
CA VAL A 336 3.11 16.51 2.06
C VAL A 336 2.85 15.01 2.08
N PHE A 337 3.86 14.20 1.77
CA PHE A 337 3.77 12.74 1.74
C PHE A 337 3.77 12.16 3.15
N ALA A 338 4.60 12.72 4.04
CA ALA A 338 4.56 12.39 5.47
C ALA A 338 3.19 12.75 6.08
N TYR A 339 2.69 13.96 5.83
CA TYR A 339 1.38 14.41 6.30
C TYR A 339 0.27 13.49 5.81
N ARG A 340 0.30 13.09 4.53
CA ARG A 340 -0.68 12.18 3.94
C ARG A 340 -0.64 10.78 4.58
N THR A 341 0.55 10.25 4.82
CA THR A 341 0.74 8.94 5.47
C THR A 341 0.17 8.98 6.90
N ASN A 342 0.43 10.06 7.64
CA ASN A 342 -0.12 10.27 8.97
C ASN A 342 -1.65 10.38 8.99
N VAL A 343 -2.27 11.12 8.05
CA VAL A 343 -3.74 11.15 7.92
C VAL A 343 -4.29 9.73 7.72
N PHE A 344 -3.63 8.92 6.88
CA PHE A 344 -4.09 7.56 6.60
C PHE A 344 -3.92 6.64 7.82
N LEU A 345 -2.78 6.71 8.52
CA LEU A 345 -2.54 6.03 9.79
C LEU A 345 -3.61 6.40 10.83
N LEU A 346 -3.88 7.70 11.02
CA LEU A 346 -4.88 8.19 11.97
C LEU A 346 -6.28 7.63 11.67
N LYS A 347 -6.69 7.55 10.39
CA LYS A 347 -7.98 6.94 10.01
C LYS A 347 -8.08 5.49 10.48
N ILE A 348 -7.02 4.70 10.34
CA ILE A 348 -7.01 3.28 10.74
C ILE A 348 -6.92 3.13 12.25
N ILE A 349 -6.08 3.91 12.90
CA ILE A 349 -5.88 3.89 14.35
C ILE A 349 -7.16 4.31 15.07
N ASN A 350 -7.88 5.32 14.55
CA ASN A 350 -9.20 5.69 15.02
C ASN A 350 -10.23 4.58 14.82
N HIS A 351 -10.17 3.85 13.71
CA HIS A 351 -11.08 2.74 13.47
C HIS A 351 -10.92 1.61 14.49
N ILE A 352 -9.69 1.33 14.94
CA ILE A 352 -9.43 0.32 15.99
C ILE A 352 -9.51 0.90 17.41
N GLY A 353 -9.73 2.22 17.56
CA GLY A 353 -9.89 2.89 18.84
C GLY A 353 -8.60 3.11 19.64
N ASN A 354 -7.40 2.96 19.07
CA ASN A 354 -6.14 3.15 19.81
C ASN A 354 -5.84 4.65 20.03
N THR A 355 -6.44 5.23 21.07
CA THR A 355 -6.39 6.68 21.34
C THR A 355 -5.00 7.17 21.71
N GLN A 356 -4.20 6.35 22.41
CA GLN A 356 -2.83 6.72 22.79
C GLN A 356 -1.96 6.98 21.56
N LEU A 357 -1.96 6.04 20.61
CA LEU A 357 -1.18 6.20 19.37
C LEU A 357 -1.76 7.30 18.48
N ALA A 358 -3.09 7.45 18.45
CA ALA A 358 -3.73 8.52 17.68
C ALA A 358 -3.34 9.92 18.18
N LEU A 359 -3.29 10.13 19.49
CA LEU A 359 -2.85 11.41 20.08
C LEU A 359 -1.38 11.70 19.80
N GLN A 360 -0.50 10.68 19.84
CA GLN A 360 0.91 10.84 19.48
C GLN A 360 1.09 11.28 18.02
N LEU A 361 0.42 10.59 17.09
CA LEU A 361 0.44 10.95 15.67
C LEU A 361 -0.17 12.32 15.40
N LEU A 362 -1.17 12.74 16.19
CA LEU A 362 -1.75 14.07 16.04
C LEU A 362 -0.77 15.19 16.38
N GLU A 363 0.09 15.00 17.40
CA GLU A 363 1.16 15.96 17.71
C GLU A 363 2.20 16.04 16.59
N GLU A 364 2.61 14.91 16.01
CA GLU A 364 3.47 14.89 14.82
C GLU A 364 2.81 15.61 13.64
N GLN A 365 1.51 15.39 13.45
CA GLN A 365 0.74 15.99 12.37
C GLN A 365 0.70 17.52 12.47
N LYS A 366 0.56 18.08 13.69
CA LYS A 366 0.56 19.52 13.91
C LYS A 366 1.87 20.18 13.46
N ILE A 367 3.01 19.52 13.69
CA ILE A 367 4.32 20.00 13.25
C ILE A 367 4.39 20.07 11.71
N LEU A 368 3.78 19.11 11.03
CA LEU A 368 3.74 19.07 9.56
C LEU A 368 2.75 20.08 8.96
N VAL A 369 1.62 20.37 9.62
CA VAL A 369 0.61 21.34 9.15
C VAL A 369 1.26 22.66 8.73
N ASP A 370 2.11 23.22 9.60
CA ASP A 370 2.72 24.54 9.39
C ASP A 370 3.58 24.60 8.12
N ARG A 371 4.06 23.44 7.64
CA ARG A 371 4.90 23.34 6.43
C ARG A 371 4.07 23.08 5.18
N VAL A 372 2.89 22.46 5.30
CA VAL A 372 2.05 22.09 4.15
C VAL A 372 0.93 23.10 3.87
N ILE A 373 0.51 23.89 4.86
CA ILE A 373 -0.70 24.74 4.79
C ILE A 373 -0.62 25.90 3.80
N TYR A 374 0.59 26.42 3.54
CA TYR A 374 0.78 27.58 2.67
C TYR A 374 0.72 27.26 1.18
N ASN A 375 0.63 25.97 0.80
CA ASN A 375 0.42 25.56 -0.58
C ASN A 375 -1.08 25.22 -0.81
N PRO A 376 -1.80 26.01 -1.64
CA PRO A 376 -3.22 25.76 -1.94
C PRO A 376 -3.51 24.37 -2.52
N ASP A 377 -2.55 23.76 -3.22
CA ASP A 377 -2.67 22.40 -3.77
C ASP A 377 -2.83 21.33 -2.68
N ASN A 378 -2.60 21.67 -1.41
CA ASN A 378 -2.75 20.78 -0.26
C ASN A 378 -4.08 20.96 0.49
N LEU A 379 -4.96 21.86 0.05
CA LEU A 379 -6.17 22.19 0.79
C LEU A 379 -7.05 20.96 1.08
N SER A 380 -7.30 20.11 0.08
CA SER A 380 -8.09 18.89 0.26
C SER A 380 -7.50 17.95 1.31
N LEU A 381 -6.17 17.82 1.33
CA LEU A 381 -5.43 17.01 2.28
C LEU A 381 -5.56 17.55 3.71
N ILE A 382 -5.50 18.86 3.88
CA ILE A 382 -5.64 19.55 5.18
C ILE A 382 -7.06 19.40 5.71
N MET A 383 -8.07 19.57 4.85
CA MET A 383 -9.48 19.37 5.21
C MET A 383 -9.73 17.94 5.67
N ASP A 384 -9.16 16.95 4.98
CA ASP A 384 -9.19 15.54 5.37
C ASP A 384 -8.56 15.31 6.76
N GLY A 385 -7.41 15.95 7.04
CA GLY A 385 -6.73 15.86 8.33
C GLY A 385 -7.56 16.42 9.49
N LEU A 386 -8.18 17.59 9.30
CA LEU A 386 -9.04 18.22 10.32
C LEU A 386 -10.29 17.39 10.63
N LEU A 387 -10.85 16.71 9.62
CA LEU A 387 -11.99 15.82 9.84
C LEU A 387 -11.60 14.62 10.70
N VAL A 388 -10.41 14.06 10.49
CA VAL A 388 -9.91 12.92 11.27
C VAL A 388 -9.55 13.33 12.70
N GLU A 389 -9.08 14.55 12.91
CA GLU A 389 -8.71 15.08 14.23
C GLU A 389 -9.89 15.04 15.22
N SER A 390 -11.12 15.38 14.80
CA SER A 390 -12.28 15.31 15.70
C SER A 390 -12.61 13.88 16.15
N GLU A 391 -12.37 12.88 15.29
CA GLU A 391 -12.59 11.46 15.62
C GLU A 391 -11.61 10.97 16.69
N VAL A 392 -10.37 11.48 16.70
CA VAL A 392 -9.38 11.16 17.74
C VAL A 392 -9.90 11.56 19.11
N PHE A 393 -10.33 12.81 19.26
CA PHE A 393 -10.85 13.32 20.54
C PHE A 393 -12.17 12.67 20.94
N TYR A 394 -13.02 12.32 19.96
CA TYR A 394 -14.26 11.60 20.22
C TYR A 394 -13.98 10.21 20.82
N ASN A 395 -13.04 9.46 20.24
CA ASN A 395 -12.62 8.16 20.76
C ASN A 395 -11.90 8.29 22.12
N ASP A 396 -11.25 9.42 22.38
CA ASP A 396 -10.63 9.76 23.67
C ASP A 396 -11.62 10.21 24.74
N LEU A 397 -12.91 10.34 24.39
CA LEU A 397 -14.01 10.85 25.21
C LEU A 397 -13.90 12.34 25.58
N ASP A 398 -13.03 13.09 24.92
CA ASP A 398 -12.95 14.56 25.03
C ASP A 398 -13.91 15.20 24.01
N PHE A 399 -15.20 15.16 24.35
CA PHE A 399 -16.27 15.62 23.45
C PHE A 399 -16.25 17.12 23.18
N ASP A 400 -15.73 17.93 24.11
CA ASP A 400 -15.59 19.37 23.92
C ASP A 400 -14.52 19.69 22.90
N GLN A 401 -13.34 19.05 22.99
CA GLN A 401 -12.33 19.18 21.93
C GLN A 401 -12.85 18.62 20.61
N ALA A 402 -13.50 17.45 20.61
CA ALA A 402 -14.06 16.86 19.40
C ALA A 402 -15.03 17.83 18.68
N PHE A 403 -15.90 18.50 19.44
CA PHE A 403 -16.81 19.52 18.92
C PHE A 403 -16.06 20.73 18.33
N VAL A 404 -15.05 21.26 19.04
CA VAL A 404 -14.25 22.39 18.56
C VAL A 404 -13.55 22.05 17.25
N ARG A 405 -12.99 20.83 17.12
CA ARG A 405 -12.31 20.38 15.90
C ARG A 405 -13.28 20.16 14.75
N ALA A 406 -14.43 19.53 15.00
CA ALA A 406 -15.46 19.33 13.99
C ALA A 406 -16.03 20.66 13.47
N LYS A 407 -16.27 21.62 14.36
CA LYS A 407 -16.69 22.98 14.00
C LYS A 407 -15.66 23.66 13.11
N LYS A 408 -14.37 23.61 13.47
CA LYS A 408 -13.29 24.17 12.66
C LYS A 408 -13.21 23.55 11.26
N SER A 409 -13.39 22.24 11.15
CA SER A 409 -13.44 21.52 9.87
C SER A 409 -14.62 21.99 9.01
N TYR A 410 -15.79 22.16 9.63
CA TYR A 410 -16.99 22.67 8.96
C TYR A 410 -16.84 24.11 8.49
N GLU A 411 -16.36 25.02 9.34
CA GLU A 411 -16.11 26.42 8.99
C GLU A 411 -15.13 26.55 7.81
N LEU A 412 -14.10 25.70 7.75
CA LEU A 412 -13.19 25.67 6.61
C LEU A 412 -13.89 25.24 5.32
N ALA A 413 -14.79 24.25 5.39
CA ALA A 413 -15.58 23.82 4.24
C ALA A 413 -16.58 24.90 3.78
N GLU A 414 -17.19 25.65 4.69
CA GLU A 414 -18.04 26.82 4.37
C GLU A 414 -17.25 27.95 3.72
N ASN A 415 -16.04 28.23 4.21
CA ASN A 415 -15.17 29.23 3.61
C ASN A 415 -14.74 28.84 2.19
N TYR A 416 -14.43 27.56 1.96
CA TYR A 416 -14.16 27.05 0.62
C TYR A 416 -15.37 27.18 -0.32
N SER A 417 -16.57 26.95 0.21
CA SER A 417 -17.83 27.13 -0.51
C SER A 417 -18.03 28.59 -0.93
N SER A 418 -17.79 29.52 0.00
CA SER A 418 -17.84 30.97 -0.25
C SER A 418 -16.83 31.42 -1.31
N LEU A 419 -15.60 30.89 -1.28
CA LEU A 419 -14.60 31.14 -2.32
C LEU A 419 -15.06 30.65 -3.69
N SER A 420 -15.72 29.50 -3.74
CA SER A 420 -16.25 28.94 -4.99
C SER A 420 -17.34 29.83 -5.58
N ALA A 421 -18.23 30.38 -4.76
CA ALA A 421 -19.25 31.33 -5.19
C ALA A 421 -18.65 32.62 -5.79
N ILE A 422 -17.57 33.13 -5.18
CA ILE A 422 -16.81 34.28 -5.72
C ILE A 422 -16.22 33.95 -7.10
N ILE A 423 -15.60 32.77 -7.25
CA ILE A 423 -14.98 32.34 -8.52
C ILE A 423 -16.03 32.18 -9.62
N LEU A 424 -17.23 31.70 -9.28
CA LEU A 424 -18.32 31.46 -10.22
C LEU A 424 -19.16 32.72 -10.51
N GLU A 425 -18.84 33.86 -9.88
CA GLU A 425 -19.63 35.10 -9.94
C GLU A 425 -21.13 34.86 -9.63
N SER A 426 -21.42 33.87 -8.78
CA SER A 426 -22.79 33.48 -8.45
C SER A 426 -23.21 34.08 -7.10
N GLU A 427 -24.33 34.80 -7.08
CA GLU A 427 -24.94 35.28 -5.82
C GLU A 427 -25.47 34.12 -4.95
N GLU A 428 -25.76 32.98 -5.57
CA GLU A 428 -26.23 31.77 -4.89
C GLU A 428 -25.10 30.76 -4.68
N ASN A 429 -25.07 30.18 -3.48
CA ASN A 429 -24.13 29.13 -3.04
C ASN A 429 -24.50 27.74 -3.63
N CYS A 430 -25.10 27.70 -4.82
CA CYS A 430 -26.04 26.64 -5.21
C CYS A 430 -25.44 25.23 -5.39
N ASP A 431 -24.12 25.09 -5.63
CA ASP A 431 -23.49 23.77 -5.86
C ASP A 431 -22.43 23.35 -4.82
N SER A 432 -22.05 24.22 -3.89
CA SER A 432 -21.05 23.88 -2.87
C SER A 432 -21.58 22.83 -1.87
N SER A 433 -22.89 22.80 -1.68
CA SER A 433 -23.62 21.78 -0.91
C SER A 433 -23.48 20.37 -1.49
N ASN A 434 -23.11 20.23 -2.77
CA ASN A 434 -22.84 18.94 -3.42
C ASN A 434 -21.42 18.41 -3.14
N SER A 435 -20.53 19.20 -2.53
CA SER A 435 -19.16 18.78 -2.25
C SER A 435 -19.13 17.68 -1.20
N ILE A 436 -18.52 16.53 -1.54
CA ILE A 436 -18.34 15.39 -0.61
C ILE A 436 -17.63 15.82 0.67
N ILE A 437 -16.64 16.73 0.59
CA ILE A 437 -15.91 17.21 1.77
C ILE A 437 -16.82 18.07 2.64
N PHE A 438 -17.64 18.95 2.04
CA PHE A 438 -18.62 19.75 2.76
C PHE A 438 -19.63 18.87 3.49
N LEU A 439 -20.22 17.90 2.78
CA LEU A 439 -21.20 16.96 3.36
C LEU A 439 -20.60 16.18 4.53
N LYS A 440 -19.38 15.67 4.39
CA LYS A 440 -18.68 14.97 5.46
C LYS A 440 -18.39 15.87 6.66
N ALA A 441 -17.92 17.10 6.42
CA ALA A 441 -17.63 18.06 7.48
C ALA A 441 -18.90 18.51 8.22
N LYS A 442 -19.99 18.81 7.51
CA LYS A 442 -21.29 19.20 8.09
C LYS A 442 -21.93 18.04 8.86
N MET A 443 -21.93 16.82 8.31
CA MET A 443 -22.41 15.62 9.01
C MET A 443 -21.63 15.35 10.30
N ASN A 444 -20.30 15.48 10.25
CA ASN A 444 -19.45 15.30 11.42
C ASN A 444 -19.70 16.39 12.47
N TYR A 445 -19.78 17.67 12.06
CA TYR A 445 -20.15 18.77 12.94
C TYR A 445 -21.52 18.54 13.60
N LEU A 446 -22.55 18.19 12.82
CA LEU A 446 -23.89 17.91 13.34
C LEU A 446 -23.87 16.79 14.37
N ARG A 447 -23.14 15.68 14.13
CA ARG A 447 -22.97 14.61 15.12
C ARG A 447 -22.49 15.14 16.49
N HIS A 448 -21.49 16.02 16.49
CA HIS A 448 -20.98 16.60 17.73
C HIS A 448 -21.90 17.67 18.33
N ALA A 449 -22.55 18.48 17.50
CA ALA A 449 -23.50 19.50 17.94
C ALA A 449 -24.74 18.87 18.60
N ILE A 450 -25.30 17.83 17.99
CA ILE A 450 -26.45 17.06 18.53
C ILE A 450 -26.12 16.53 19.92
N ARG A 451 -24.89 16.06 20.15
CA ARG A 451 -24.46 15.60 21.48
C ARG A 451 -24.45 16.73 22.51
N LYS A 452 -23.91 17.89 22.14
CA LYS A 452 -23.70 19.03 23.05
C LYS A 452 -24.97 19.82 23.39
N GLU A 453 -25.92 19.88 22.47
CA GLU A 453 -27.13 20.71 22.63
C GLU A 453 -28.21 20.04 23.48
N GLU A 454 -28.86 20.84 24.33
CA GLU A 454 -30.01 20.43 25.16
C GLU A 454 -31.24 21.34 24.96
N GLY A 455 -31.07 22.52 24.35
CA GLY A 455 -32.16 23.47 24.15
C GLY A 455 -33.11 23.05 23.02
N ALA A 456 -34.42 23.10 23.27
CA ALA A 456 -35.43 22.69 22.29
C ALA A 456 -35.34 23.46 20.96
N GLU A 457 -35.12 24.79 21.01
CA GLU A 457 -34.96 25.62 19.82
C GLU A 457 -33.67 25.25 19.05
N SER A 458 -32.54 25.11 19.74
CA SER A 458 -31.27 24.66 19.15
C SER A 458 -31.41 23.30 18.47
N LEU A 459 -32.10 22.34 19.11
CA LEU A 459 -32.33 21.00 18.56
C LEU A 459 -33.21 21.06 17.30
N SER A 460 -34.23 21.91 17.27
CA SER A 460 -35.06 22.14 16.08
C SER A 460 -34.27 22.73 14.92
N ASN A 461 -33.35 23.67 15.21
CA ASN A 461 -32.45 24.25 14.21
C ASN A 461 -31.47 23.19 13.66
N LEU A 462 -30.93 22.33 14.51
CA LEU A 462 -30.08 21.21 14.09
C LEU A 462 -30.83 20.18 13.24
N LEU A 463 -32.09 19.88 13.57
CA LEU A 463 -32.93 19.01 12.75
C LEU A 463 -33.16 19.61 11.35
N SER A 464 -33.44 20.91 11.27
CA SER A 464 -33.60 21.61 9.99
C SER A 464 -32.31 21.55 9.17
N ALA A 465 -31.17 21.88 9.78
CA ALA A 465 -29.85 21.83 9.14
C ALA A 465 -29.45 20.41 8.69
N LEU A 466 -29.87 19.37 9.41
CA LEU A 466 -29.68 17.97 9.00
C LEU A 466 -30.55 17.64 7.78
N LEU A 467 -31.85 17.98 7.81
CA LEU A 467 -32.78 17.69 6.72
C LEU A 467 -32.37 18.35 5.40
N GLU A 468 -31.78 19.54 5.45
CA GLU A 468 -31.20 20.22 4.28
C GLU A 468 -30.12 19.39 3.55
N LEU A 469 -29.43 18.49 4.25
CA LEU A 469 -28.40 17.64 3.64
C LEU A 469 -28.98 16.47 2.84
N TYR A 470 -30.20 16.04 3.16
CA TYR A 470 -30.79 14.81 2.63
C TYR A 470 -30.74 14.70 1.09
N PRO A 471 -31.06 15.75 0.30
CA PRO A 471 -31.04 15.67 -1.16
C PRO A 471 -29.65 15.42 -1.77
N PHE A 472 -28.58 15.68 -1.01
CA PHE A 472 -27.20 15.67 -1.50
C PHE A 472 -26.40 14.44 -1.05
N LEU A 473 -26.94 13.65 -0.11
CA LEU A 473 -26.22 12.52 0.46
C LEU A 473 -26.16 11.32 -0.51
N PRO A 474 -24.99 10.66 -0.64
CA PRO A 474 -24.91 9.41 -1.36
C PRO A 474 -25.62 8.29 -0.57
N ALA A 475 -26.12 7.28 -1.29
CA ALA A 475 -26.85 6.17 -0.67
C ALA A 475 -26.10 5.47 0.47
N SER A 476 -24.76 5.44 0.41
CA SER A 476 -23.89 4.87 1.44
C SER A 476 -23.93 5.61 2.78
N ASP A 477 -24.35 6.88 2.81
CA ASP A 477 -24.39 7.69 4.04
C ASP A 477 -25.79 7.78 4.67
N PHE A 478 -26.83 7.21 4.04
CA PHE A 478 -28.19 7.28 4.56
C PHE A 478 -28.37 6.62 5.93
N SER A 479 -27.69 5.51 6.22
CA SER A 479 -27.77 4.89 7.56
C SER A 479 -27.22 5.81 8.65
N ARG A 480 -26.13 6.53 8.37
CA ARG A 480 -25.56 7.52 9.32
C ARG A 480 -26.52 8.69 9.53
N PHE A 481 -27.08 9.22 8.44
CA PHE A 481 -28.09 10.27 8.48
C PHE A 481 -29.30 9.88 9.35
N ARG A 482 -29.80 8.66 9.19
CA ARG A 482 -30.95 8.16 9.96
C ARG A 482 -30.63 8.01 11.45
N ILE A 483 -29.42 7.57 11.80
CA ILE A 483 -28.97 7.55 13.20
C ILE A 483 -29.01 8.96 13.80
N LEU A 484 -28.41 9.95 13.12
CA LEU A 484 -28.39 11.33 13.63
C LEU A 484 -29.81 11.90 13.75
N LYS A 485 -30.67 11.63 12.76
CA LYS A 485 -32.07 12.07 12.79
C LYS A 485 -32.83 11.42 13.95
N ALA A 486 -32.68 10.11 14.16
CA ALA A 486 -33.30 9.42 15.28
C ALA A 486 -32.79 9.96 16.63
N GLN A 487 -31.49 10.18 16.79
CA GLN A 487 -30.91 10.78 18.00
C GLN A 487 -31.47 12.18 18.30
N LEU A 488 -31.60 13.03 17.28
CA LEU A 488 -32.22 14.35 17.41
C LEU A 488 -33.67 14.26 17.87
N LEU A 489 -34.49 13.45 17.20
CA LEU A 489 -35.90 13.26 17.54
C LEU A 489 -36.07 12.70 18.96
N LEU A 490 -35.18 11.78 19.38
CA LEU A 490 -35.15 11.25 20.73
C LEU A 490 -34.82 12.32 21.77
N LYS A 491 -33.85 13.20 21.50
CA LYS A 491 -33.53 14.35 22.37
C LYS A 491 -34.67 15.36 22.44
N MET A 492 -35.40 15.55 21.35
CA MET A 492 -36.60 16.38 21.29
C MET A 492 -37.84 15.72 21.92
N GLN A 493 -37.73 14.48 22.38
CA GLN A 493 -38.83 13.66 22.91
C GLN A 493 -39.95 13.36 21.87
N SER A 494 -39.64 13.48 20.57
CA SER A 494 -40.51 13.12 19.45
C SER A 494 -40.41 11.62 19.12
N TYR A 495 -40.81 10.76 20.07
CA TYR A 495 -40.60 9.30 19.98
C TYR A 495 -41.32 8.63 18.81
N ASP A 496 -42.57 9.03 18.55
CA ASP A 496 -43.38 8.44 17.48
C ASP A 496 -42.83 8.78 16.10
N GLU A 497 -42.30 10.00 15.93
CA GLU A 497 -41.60 10.41 14.71
C GLU A 497 -40.29 9.62 14.53
N ALA A 498 -39.54 9.41 15.61
CA ALA A 498 -38.31 8.61 15.57
C ALA A 498 -38.58 7.17 15.12
N ILE A 499 -39.65 6.55 15.63
CA ILE A 499 -40.09 5.22 15.21
C ILE A 499 -40.54 5.26 13.75
N SER A 500 -41.38 6.21 13.36
CA SER A 500 -41.92 6.30 12.00
C SER A 500 -40.82 6.43 10.94
N VAL A 501 -39.80 7.27 11.20
CA VAL A 501 -38.67 7.49 10.30
C VAL A 501 -37.81 6.24 10.12
N THR A 502 -37.65 5.44 11.17
CA THR A 502 -36.84 4.22 11.13
C THR A 502 -37.63 3.01 10.65
N LEU A 503 -38.94 2.95 10.92
CA LEU A 503 -39.86 1.88 10.50
C LEU A 503 -40.00 1.81 8.98
N ALA A 504 -40.06 2.96 8.30
CA ALA A 504 -40.24 3.04 6.85
C ALA A 504 -39.21 2.21 6.05
N LEU A 505 -38.02 1.95 6.61
CA LEU A 505 -37.00 1.11 5.97
C LEU A 505 -37.35 -0.38 5.91
N PHE A 506 -38.12 -0.84 6.89
CA PHE A 506 -38.47 -2.26 7.03
C PHE A 506 -39.76 -2.60 6.27
N ASP A 507 -40.46 -1.58 5.77
CA ASP A 507 -41.63 -1.73 4.90
C ASP A 507 -41.22 -1.78 3.40
N GLU A 508 -39.95 -1.50 3.06
CA GLU A 508 -39.42 -1.56 1.69
C GLU A 508 -38.91 -2.98 1.33
N PRO A 509 -39.59 -3.73 0.42
CA PRO A 509 -39.28 -5.15 0.15
C PRO A 509 -37.88 -5.43 -0.40
N ASN A 510 -37.22 -4.40 -0.95
CA ASN A 510 -35.93 -4.51 -1.63
C ASN A 510 -34.81 -3.76 -0.89
N HIS A 511 -35.06 -3.20 0.29
CA HIS A 511 -34.05 -2.45 1.05
C HIS A 511 -33.17 -3.41 1.86
N ALA A 512 -31.88 -3.49 1.52
CA ALA A 512 -30.90 -4.20 2.32
C ALA A 512 -30.45 -3.33 3.51
N TYR A 513 -31.15 -3.44 4.64
CA TYR A 513 -30.79 -2.73 5.87
C TYR A 513 -29.50 -3.30 6.50
N ASN A 514 -28.69 -2.43 7.12
CA ASN A 514 -27.46 -2.83 7.81
C ASN A 514 -27.60 -2.75 9.34
N ASN A 515 -26.53 -3.11 10.07
CA ASN A 515 -26.55 -3.12 11.53
C ASN A 515 -26.69 -1.73 12.18
N PHE A 516 -26.32 -0.66 11.47
CA PHE A 516 -26.58 0.72 11.92
C PHE A 516 -28.05 1.11 11.79
N ASP A 517 -28.75 0.65 10.74
CA ASP A 517 -30.19 0.88 10.58
C ASP A 517 -30.99 0.17 11.68
N LYS A 518 -30.63 -1.09 12.00
CA LYS A 518 -31.22 -1.85 13.12
C LYS A 518 -31.00 -1.14 14.46
N LEU A 519 -29.79 -0.60 14.67
CA LEU A 519 -29.45 0.14 15.89
C LEU A 519 -30.30 1.41 16.03
N ALA A 520 -30.45 2.19 14.96
CA ALA A 520 -31.28 3.40 14.96
C ALA A 520 -32.73 3.07 15.33
N TYR A 521 -33.28 2.00 14.76
CA TYR A 521 -34.63 1.53 15.05
C TYR A 521 -34.79 1.11 16.51
N LEU A 522 -33.89 0.27 17.03
CA LEU A 522 -33.95 -0.18 18.42
C LEU A 522 -33.86 1.00 19.40
N LYS A 523 -33.00 2.00 19.13
CA LYS A 523 -32.93 3.21 19.94
C LYS A 523 -34.25 3.99 19.94
N ALA A 524 -34.90 4.14 18.78
CA ALA A 524 -36.18 4.80 18.68
C ALA A 524 -37.28 4.07 19.49
N VAL A 525 -37.34 2.75 19.37
CA VAL A 525 -38.28 1.90 20.10
C VAL A 525 -38.03 1.95 21.61
N ASN A 526 -36.78 1.83 22.04
CA ASN A 526 -36.41 1.93 23.45
C ASN A 526 -36.74 3.31 24.04
N GLY A 527 -36.53 4.39 23.27
CA GLY A 527 -36.96 5.73 23.66
C GLY A 527 -38.45 5.83 24.00
N SER A 528 -39.30 5.27 23.14
CA SER A 528 -40.75 5.20 23.40
C SER A 528 -41.08 4.36 24.63
N LEU A 529 -40.46 3.18 24.79
CA LEU A 529 -40.68 2.29 25.94
C LEU A 529 -40.28 2.91 27.29
N ILE A 530 -39.28 3.80 27.31
CA ILE A 530 -38.86 4.54 28.51
C ILE A 530 -40.01 5.43 29.02
N THR A 531 -40.81 6.03 28.12
CA THR A 531 -41.99 6.83 28.52
C THR A 531 -43.15 5.98 29.06
N GLY A 532 -43.08 4.66 28.86
CA GLY A 532 -44.14 3.73 29.21
C GLY A 532 -45.23 3.56 28.16
N ALA A 533 -45.06 4.15 26.97
CA ALA A 533 -45.94 3.92 25.85
C ALA A 533 -45.91 2.44 25.40
N PRO A 534 -47.08 1.82 25.11
CA PRO A 534 -47.11 0.49 24.53
C PRO A 534 -46.62 0.53 23.09
N VAL A 535 -45.84 -0.46 22.70
CA VAL A 535 -45.30 -0.60 21.34
C VAL A 535 -46.19 -1.52 20.52
N ALA A 536 -46.47 -1.13 19.27
CA ALA A 536 -47.29 -1.89 18.32
C ALA A 536 -46.71 -3.28 18.01
N GLU A 537 -47.58 -4.24 17.68
CA GLU A 537 -47.17 -5.64 17.45
C GLU A 537 -46.21 -5.79 16.25
N GLN A 538 -46.42 -5.00 15.19
CA GLN A 538 -45.50 -4.93 14.04
C GLN A 538 -44.07 -4.57 14.47
N VAL A 539 -43.93 -3.61 15.40
CA VAL A 539 -42.62 -3.18 15.90
C VAL A 539 -41.94 -4.29 16.69
N LYS A 540 -42.70 -5.02 17.52
CA LYS A 540 -42.16 -6.19 18.24
C LYS A 540 -41.68 -7.27 17.29
N SER A 541 -42.46 -7.58 16.26
CA SER A 541 -42.11 -8.61 15.27
C SER A 541 -40.78 -8.31 14.56
N ILE A 542 -40.53 -7.05 14.21
CA ILE A 542 -39.26 -6.61 13.61
C ILE A 542 -38.09 -6.82 14.59
N VAL A 543 -38.25 -6.38 15.85
CA VAL A 543 -37.23 -6.56 16.90
C VAL A 543 -36.92 -8.04 17.16
N GLU A 544 -37.95 -8.90 17.16
CA GLU A 544 -37.78 -10.35 17.28
C GLU A 544 -37.02 -10.95 16.09
N GLY A 545 -37.24 -10.42 14.89
CA GLY A 545 -36.44 -10.73 13.70
C GLY A 545 -34.95 -10.51 13.97
N PHE A 546 -34.57 -9.33 14.45
CA PHE A 546 -33.17 -8.99 14.76
C PHE A 546 -32.58 -9.91 15.84
N ALA A 547 -33.37 -10.27 16.86
CA ALA A 547 -32.93 -11.13 17.96
C ALA A 547 -32.59 -12.57 17.51
N ASN A 548 -33.19 -13.02 16.41
CA ASN A 548 -33.04 -14.38 15.87
C ASN A 548 -31.95 -14.49 14.80
N GLU A 549 -31.46 -13.38 14.26
CA GLU A 549 -30.35 -13.38 13.32
C GLU A 549 -29.06 -13.92 13.98
N HIS A 550 -28.26 -14.66 13.19
CA HIS A 550 -26.97 -15.18 13.60
C HIS A 550 -25.85 -14.43 12.90
N GLU A 551 -25.18 -13.57 13.65
CA GLU A 551 -23.98 -12.89 13.19
C GLU A 551 -22.77 -13.81 13.32
N GLN A 552 -22.07 -14.04 12.21
CA GLN A 552 -20.90 -14.94 12.17
C GLN A 552 -19.69 -14.37 12.92
N LYS A 553 -19.60 -13.03 13.06
CA LYS A 553 -18.53 -12.35 13.79
C LYS A 553 -19.06 -11.06 14.40
N ALA A 554 -18.80 -10.84 15.69
CA ALA A 554 -19.15 -9.59 16.36
C ALA A 554 -18.13 -8.51 15.98
N VAL A 555 -18.57 -7.53 15.19
CA VAL A 555 -17.84 -6.31 14.84
C VAL A 555 -18.77 -5.13 15.12
N HIS A 556 -18.23 -4.00 15.56
CA HIS A 556 -18.99 -2.77 15.76
C HIS A 556 -19.93 -2.49 14.57
N PRO A 557 -21.23 -2.22 14.79
CA PRO A 557 -21.87 -1.89 16.07
C PRO A 557 -22.65 -3.05 16.74
N ILE A 558 -22.31 -4.32 16.47
CA ILE A 558 -23.09 -5.49 16.96
C ILE A 558 -23.23 -5.53 18.49
N GLU A 559 -22.20 -5.13 19.22
CA GLU A 559 -22.23 -5.00 20.68
C GLU A 559 -23.31 -4.02 21.14
N LEU A 560 -23.46 -2.88 20.46
CA LEU A 560 -24.50 -1.90 20.74
C LEU A 560 -25.89 -2.45 20.40
N LEU A 561 -26.01 -3.19 19.30
CA LEU A 561 -27.27 -3.81 18.93
C LEU A 561 -27.73 -4.83 19.99
N TYR A 562 -26.82 -5.67 20.48
CA TYR A 562 -27.13 -6.58 21.58
C TYR A 562 -27.46 -5.84 22.88
N ARG A 563 -26.81 -4.71 23.15
CA ARG A 563 -27.13 -3.87 24.30
C ARG A 563 -28.55 -3.30 24.21
N GLU A 564 -28.92 -2.72 23.07
CA GLU A 564 -30.26 -2.16 22.86
C GLU A 564 -31.35 -3.26 22.88
N LEU A 565 -31.07 -4.45 22.36
CA LEU A 565 -31.96 -5.62 22.52
C LEU A 565 -32.13 -5.98 24.01
N ALA A 566 -31.07 -5.92 24.81
CA ALA A 566 -31.16 -6.19 26.24
C ALA A 566 -32.07 -5.17 26.95
N ILE A 567 -31.96 -3.89 26.60
CA ILE A 567 -32.82 -2.81 27.11
C ILE A 567 -34.28 -3.06 26.70
N PHE A 568 -34.54 -3.37 25.42
CA PHE A 568 -35.88 -3.68 24.91
C PHE A 568 -36.56 -4.79 25.72
N TYR A 569 -35.87 -5.92 25.90
CA TYR A 569 -36.43 -7.05 26.65
C TYR A 569 -36.60 -6.73 28.14
N TYR A 570 -35.73 -5.92 28.72
CA TYR A 570 -35.83 -5.50 30.11
C TYR A 570 -37.02 -4.55 30.36
N LEU A 571 -37.26 -3.60 29.44
CA LEU A 571 -38.40 -2.69 29.50
C LEU A 571 -39.74 -3.42 29.28
N ASN A 572 -39.73 -4.55 28.57
CA ASN A 572 -40.87 -5.46 28.38
C ASN A 572 -40.92 -6.63 29.39
N ASP A 573 -40.23 -6.52 30.53
CA ASP A 573 -40.26 -7.48 31.63
C ASP A 573 -39.79 -8.92 31.28
N ASN A 574 -39.02 -9.11 30.20
CA ASN A 574 -38.40 -10.38 29.80
C ASN A 574 -36.94 -10.46 30.27
N LEU A 575 -36.76 -10.71 31.58
CA LEU A 575 -35.44 -10.78 32.22
C LEU A 575 -34.52 -11.85 31.62
N LYS A 576 -35.08 -12.96 31.11
CA LYS A 576 -34.28 -14.07 30.53
C LYS A 576 -33.57 -13.61 29.27
N LEU A 577 -34.28 -12.97 28.35
CA LEU A 577 -33.70 -12.47 27.10
C LEU A 577 -32.82 -11.23 27.34
N ALA A 578 -33.22 -10.35 28.26
CA ALA A 578 -32.37 -9.22 28.66
C ALA A 578 -30.99 -9.68 29.15
N ASN A 579 -30.94 -10.68 30.04
CA ASN A 579 -29.68 -11.26 30.52
C ASN A 579 -28.88 -11.99 29.42
N LYS A 580 -29.56 -12.61 28.46
CA LYS A 580 -28.89 -13.26 27.32
C LYS A 580 -28.17 -12.22 26.45
N PHE A 581 -28.86 -11.15 26.09
CA PHE A 581 -28.34 -10.15 25.16
C PHE A 581 -27.29 -9.23 25.79
N ILE A 582 -27.41 -8.87 27.07
CA ILE A 582 -26.36 -8.07 27.73
C ILE A 582 -25.03 -8.83 27.87
N ARG A 583 -25.09 -10.16 28.03
CA ARG A 583 -23.88 -11.02 27.98
C ARG A 583 -23.31 -11.14 26.58
N LYS A 584 -24.18 -11.23 25.56
CA LYS A 584 -23.73 -11.20 24.15
C LYS A 584 -23.04 -9.87 23.82
N SER A 585 -23.59 -8.75 24.28
CA SER A 585 -22.97 -7.42 24.19
C SER A 585 -21.57 -7.43 24.83
N ALA A 586 -21.45 -7.92 26.07
CA ALA A 586 -20.17 -7.99 26.78
C ALA A 586 -19.09 -8.76 25.99
N ASN A 587 -19.48 -9.88 25.37
CA ASN A 587 -18.58 -10.72 24.60
C ASN A 587 -18.25 -10.17 23.20
N ALA A 588 -19.02 -9.19 22.73
CA ALA A 588 -18.88 -8.58 21.40
C ALA A 588 -17.95 -7.35 21.40
N ILE A 589 -17.68 -6.76 22.56
CA ILE A 589 -16.73 -5.64 22.70
C ILE A 589 -15.31 -6.15 22.39
N SER A 590 -14.73 -5.70 21.28
CA SER A 590 -13.53 -6.31 20.70
C SER A 590 -12.25 -5.45 20.75
N ALA A 591 -12.32 -4.20 21.21
CA ALA A 591 -11.19 -3.27 21.19
C ALA A 591 -10.49 -3.19 22.56
N ASN A 592 -9.47 -4.02 22.78
CA ASN A 592 -8.62 -3.90 23.96
C ASN A 592 -7.73 -2.65 23.81
N ASN A 593 -7.66 -1.80 24.85
CA ASN A 593 -6.84 -0.57 24.94
C ASN A 593 -7.42 0.71 24.29
N ALA A 594 -8.73 0.79 24.13
CA ALA A 594 -9.41 2.01 23.67
C ALA A 594 -10.26 2.61 24.81
N LYS A 595 -10.14 3.90 25.12
CA LYS A 595 -10.98 4.56 26.14
C LYS A 595 -12.48 4.38 25.88
N ILE A 596 -12.90 4.46 24.60
CA ILE A 596 -14.28 4.19 24.21
C ILE A 596 -14.71 2.75 24.51
N SER A 597 -13.81 1.78 24.42
CA SER A 597 -14.10 0.38 24.76
C SER A 597 -14.22 0.18 26.27
N ASP A 598 -13.34 0.80 27.05
CA ASP A 598 -13.44 0.82 28.52
C ASP A 598 -14.78 1.42 28.95
N TYR A 599 -15.17 2.53 28.32
CA TYR A 599 -16.49 3.13 28.52
C TYR A 599 -17.63 2.16 28.19
N LEU A 600 -17.59 1.48 27.04
CA LEU A 600 -18.62 0.49 26.67
C LEU A 600 -18.67 -0.68 27.65
N HIS A 601 -17.52 -1.12 28.20
CA HIS A 601 -17.47 -2.13 29.24
C HIS A 601 -18.10 -1.66 30.55
N GLU A 602 -17.81 -0.42 30.99
CA GLU A 602 -18.41 0.18 32.18
C GLU A 602 -19.93 0.33 32.01
N GLU A 603 -20.39 0.85 30.87
CA GLU A 603 -21.81 1.02 30.53
C GLU A 603 -22.54 -0.33 30.50
N ASN A 604 -21.92 -1.35 29.91
CA ASN A 604 -22.48 -2.69 29.86
C ASN A 604 -22.51 -3.37 31.24
N SER A 605 -21.51 -3.12 32.09
CA SER A 605 -21.52 -3.58 33.49
C SER A 605 -22.65 -2.92 34.28
N PHE A 606 -22.86 -1.61 34.11
CA PHE A 606 -23.96 -0.88 34.73
C PHE A 606 -25.32 -1.50 34.35
N LEU A 607 -25.58 -1.67 33.05
CA LEU A 607 -26.81 -2.28 32.55
C LEU A 607 -26.99 -3.72 33.04
N GLN A 608 -25.91 -4.50 33.10
CA GLN A 608 -25.97 -5.86 33.61
C GLN A 608 -26.35 -5.89 35.10
N ASP A 609 -25.78 -5.01 35.92
CA ASP A 609 -26.08 -4.91 37.34
C ASP A 609 -27.51 -4.39 37.56
N LEU A 610 -27.98 -3.46 36.72
CA LEU A 610 -29.37 -2.99 36.68
C LEU A 610 -30.36 -4.13 36.37
N ILE A 611 -30.13 -4.87 35.28
CA ILE A 611 -30.98 -6.00 34.85
C ILE A 611 -31.06 -7.10 35.92
N LYS A 612 -29.99 -7.29 36.70
CA LYS A 612 -29.93 -8.28 37.79
C LYS A 612 -30.47 -7.77 39.12
N GLY A 613 -30.84 -6.50 39.23
CA GLY A 613 -31.24 -5.88 40.51
C GLY A 613 -30.09 -5.79 41.52
N LYS A 614 -28.84 -5.71 41.04
CA LYS A 614 -27.61 -5.68 41.86
C LYS A 614 -26.86 -4.35 41.75
N LEU A 615 -27.57 -3.27 41.43
CA LEU A 615 -26.98 -1.95 41.25
C LEU A 615 -26.30 -1.48 42.55
N ASP A 616 -24.98 -1.37 42.54
CA ASP A 616 -24.23 -0.75 43.63
C ASP A 616 -24.14 0.77 43.44
N TYR A 617 -25.00 1.52 44.15
CA TYR A 617 -25.02 2.98 44.14
C TYR A 617 -23.74 3.64 44.69
N LYS A 618 -22.83 2.87 45.32
CA LYS A 618 -21.51 3.36 45.77
C LYS A 618 -20.41 3.13 44.75
N LYS A 619 -20.64 2.22 43.79
CA LYS A 619 -19.74 2.01 42.66
C LYS A 619 -19.93 3.21 41.74
N GLY A 620 -18.91 4.05 41.62
CA GLY A 620 -18.91 5.14 40.65
C GLY A 620 -18.87 4.53 39.25
N TYR A 621 -20.04 4.28 38.66
CA TYR A 621 -20.15 3.87 37.26
C TYR A 621 -19.83 5.07 36.37
N LEU A 622 -19.22 4.82 35.23
CA LEU A 622 -18.78 5.84 34.27
C LEU A 622 -17.79 6.80 34.94
N SER A 623 -16.60 6.31 35.25
CA SER A 623 -15.57 7.06 35.98
C SER A 623 -15.19 8.39 35.32
N SER A 624 -15.33 8.50 34.00
CA SER A 624 -15.14 9.73 33.21
C SER A 624 -16.36 10.69 33.22
N PHE A 625 -17.55 10.19 33.55
CA PHE A 625 -18.82 10.94 33.62
C PHE A 625 -19.68 10.37 34.74
N PRO A 626 -19.40 10.70 36.02
CA PRO A 626 -20.04 10.03 37.15
C PRO A 626 -21.56 10.20 37.08
N LEU A 627 -22.27 9.08 36.93
CA LEU A 627 -23.72 9.04 37.06
C LEU A 627 -24.11 9.30 38.51
N ALA A 628 -24.81 10.41 38.77
CA ALA A 628 -25.40 10.69 40.08
C ALA A 628 -26.59 9.75 40.31
N LEU A 629 -26.32 8.52 40.76
CA LEU A 629 -27.35 7.51 40.99
C LEU A 629 -28.05 7.76 42.33
N ASN A 630 -29.35 8.02 42.30
CA ASN A 630 -30.18 8.09 43.51
C ASN A 630 -30.87 6.75 43.76
N LYS A 631 -30.94 6.31 45.02
CA LYS A 631 -31.62 5.05 45.45
C LYS A 631 -33.11 5.00 45.11
N ARG A 632 -33.73 6.12 44.73
CA ARG A 632 -35.15 6.23 44.38
C ARG A 632 -35.46 6.20 42.88
N SER A 633 -34.44 6.13 42.03
CA SER A 633 -34.63 6.23 40.57
C SER A 633 -35.32 4.95 40.03
N ASP A 634 -36.37 5.10 39.23
CA ASP A 634 -37.05 3.97 38.57
C ASP A 634 -36.16 3.37 37.46
N LYS A 635 -36.41 2.11 37.09
CA LYS A 635 -35.70 1.41 36.00
C LYS A 635 -35.70 2.20 34.69
N ARG A 636 -36.81 2.89 34.39
CA ARG A 636 -36.96 3.74 33.18
C ARG A 636 -36.12 5.00 33.27
N GLU A 637 -36.14 5.67 34.42
CA GLU A 637 -35.33 6.86 34.69
C GLU A 637 -33.83 6.55 34.58
N LEU A 638 -33.38 5.42 35.14
CA LEU A 638 -31.97 4.99 35.04
C LEU A 638 -31.53 4.71 33.60
N ILE A 639 -32.41 4.12 32.78
CA ILE A 639 -32.13 3.90 31.34
C ILE A 639 -32.15 5.22 30.57
N GLN A 640 -33.06 6.13 30.89
CA GLN A 640 -33.13 7.46 30.27
C GLN A 640 -31.87 8.27 30.56
N ILE A 641 -31.43 8.27 31.81
CA ILE A 641 -30.17 8.89 32.23
C ILE A 641 -29.02 8.27 31.43
N LEU A 642 -28.90 6.95 31.38
CA LEU A 642 -27.85 6.28 30.60
C LEU A 642 -27.86 6.69 29.12
N ALA A 643 -29.04 6.72 28.49
CA ALA A 643 -29.21 7.12 27.09
C ALA A 643 -28.77 8.57 26.82
N SER A 644 -28.94 9.48 27.79
CA SER A 644 -28.49 10.87 27.67
C SER A 644 -26.96 11.03 27.72
N TYR A 645 -26.25 10.11 28.39
CA TYR A 645 -24.78 10.16 28.53
C TYR A 645 -24.03 9.28 27.54
N SER A 646 -24.69 8.28 26.94
CA SER A 646 -24.08 7.37 25.97
C SER A 646 -23.46 8.18 24.79
N PRO A 647 -22.20 7.95 24.42
CA PRO A 647 -21.57 8.54 23.24
C PRO A 647 -22.31 8.18 21.94
N LEU A 648 -23.01 7.05 21.94
CA LEU A 648 -23.55 6.36 20.77
C LEU A 648 -25.08 6.24 20.83
#